data_AF-A0A1Y0M193-F1
#
_entry.id   AF-A0A1Y0M193-F1
#
_cell.length_a   1.000
_cell.length_b   1.000
_cell.length_c   1.000
_cell.angle_alpha   90.00
_cell.angle_beta   90.00
_cell.angle_gamma   90.00
#
_symmetry.space_group_name_H-M   'P 1'
#
loop_
_entity.id
_entity.type
_entity.pdbx_description
1 polymer ?
#
loop_
_entity_poly.entity_id
_entity_poly.type
_entity_poly.pdbx_seq_one_letter_code
_entity_poly.pdbx_strand_id
1 'polypeptide(L)'
;MNEDIKVIFDSIYRDKTTNNLTITGWALDTITKESPTFTINNENQVSAYNIQRVLREDVNQIYQTEPAIEAGFVVTLEGIKQKKVLPFHFQSSAHVITVDFPLNKKYPVIPGTEDKVTRLWIKAKKGFKYMAKNGISHTIQRAKIEKLRNQASYPNWLARNEVLDIEAMTQEIATFHYQPKISIAMPVYNVEEKWLRLCIDSILNQVYTNWELCMADDASTDPNVKKILTEYQQLDERIRVVFREQNGHISEATNSALAIATGEFVALLDNDDELAINAFYEVVKVLNENPELDLIYSDEDKIDMDGNRSDPAFKPDWSPDLLLGTNYISHLGVYRRSILEEIGGFRKGYEGSQDYDLVLRFTEKTTKERIKHIPKVLYYWRMLPTSTAVDQGSKGYAFEAGLRAVQDALVRRGINGHATHGAANGLYDVYYDIESEKLVSIIIPTKNGYKDVQRCVSSIIEKTTYQNYEIIMADNGSTDPKMHELYAEFEQQLPGRFFVESIDIPFNFSTINNRAAKKAHGEYLLFLNNDTEVITENWLTLMVSFAQQERIGCVGAKLLYPNNTVQHAGVILGLGGVAGHGHYGYPHGDLGYFGRLAINVNYSAVTAACLLMKKADFDAVGGFEEAFTVAFNDVDLCLKVQALGRDNVWLHEAELYHFESQTRGYDDKGKKKKRFEQEKVMMEEKWGPLIENDPFYNPNLTRDIPNFSLRID
;
A
#
# COMPACT_ATOMS: atom_id res chain seq x y z
N MET A 1 -24.70 1.70 23.97
CA MET A 1 -26.04 2.28 24.24
C MET A 1 -26.72 2.37 22.89
N ASN A 2 -27.86 1.70 22.72
CA ASN A 2 -28.67 1.89 21.51
C ASN A 2 -29.24 3.30 21.58
N GLU A 3 -28.84 4.17 20.66
CA GLU A 3 -29.49 5.46 20.46
C GLU A 3 -30.69 5.23 19.53
N ASP A 4 -31.88 5.61 19.99
CA ASP A 4 -33.15 5.37 19.29
C ASP A 4 -33.18 6.11 17.94
N ILE A 5 -32.68 7.36 17.92
CA ILE A 5 -32.36 8.10 16.69
C ILE A 5 -30.84 8.17 16.55
N LYS A 6 -30.32 7.73 15.40
CA LYS A 6 -28.91 7.82 15.03
C LYS A 6 -28.69 8.98 14.08
N VAL A 7 -27.77 9.87 14.42
CA VAL A 7 -27.38 11.03 13.59
C VAL A 7 -25.88 10.98 13.32
N ILE A 8 -25.50 11.08 12.06
CA ILE A 8 -24.10 11.12 11.62
C ILE A 8 -23.91 12.34 10.74
N PHE A 9 -22.86 13.12 11.02
CA PHE A 9 -22.37 14.17 10.12
C PHE A 9 -21.19 13.57 9.33
N ASP A 10 -21.39 13.33 8.03
CA ASP A 10 -20.42 12.65 7.17
C ASP A 10 -19.27 13.57 6.77
N SER A 11 -19.59 14.79 6.37
CA SER A 11 -18.58 15.77 5.96
C SER A 11 -18.98 17.19 6.32
N ILE A 12 -17.99 17.98 6.69
CA ILE A 12 -18.17 19.38 7.07
C ILE A 12 -17.08 20.20 6.39
N TYR A 13 -17.48 21.08 5.49
CA TYR A 13 -16.55 21.94 4.76
C TYR A 13 -16.82 23.41 5.03
N ARG A 14 -15.75 24.19 5.09
CA ARG A 14 -15.79 25.64 5.11
C ARG A 14 -15.38 26.17 3.75
N ASP A 15 -16.27 26.92 3.11
CA ASP A 15 -15.86 27.76 1.98
C ASP A 15 -15.10 28.96 2.55
N LYS A 16 -13.88 29.19 2.08
CA LYS A 16 -13.04 30.26 2.61
C LYS A 16 -13.37 31.64 2.04
N THR A 17 -13.97 31.68 0.86
CA THR A 17 -14.37 32.93 0.17
C THR A 17 -15.60 33.52 0.84
N THR A 18 -16.59 32.67 1.14
CA THR A 18 -17.86 33.09 1.75
C THR A 18 -17.89 32.91 3.27
N ASN A 19 -16.98 32.11 3.82
CA ASN A 19 -16.95 31.66 5.22
C ASN A 19 -18.16 30.79 5.63
N ASN A 20 -18.93 30.29 4.65
CA ASN A 20 -20.07 29.41 4.87
C ASN A 20 -19.59 28.02 5.32
N LEU A 21 -20.41 27.36 6.13
CA LEU A 21 -20.21 25.95 6.49
C LEU A 21 -21.25 25.10 5.80
N THR A 22 -20.81 24.11 5.03
CA THR A 22 -21.68 23.06 4.49
C THR A 22 -21.46 21.79 5.28
N ILE A 23 -22.54 21.27 5.85
CA ILE A 23 -22.59 20.05 6.66
C ILE A 23 -23.42 19.04 5.88
N THR A 24 -22.85 17.89 5.57
CA THR A 24 -23.60 16.75 5.02
C THR A 24 -23.67 15.65 6.06
N GLY A 25 -24.75 14.88 6.06
CA GLY A 25 -24.97 13.84 7.04
C GLY A 25 -26.23 13.05 6.76
N TRP A 26 -26.59 12.20 7.71
CA TRP A 26 -27.86 11.48 7.73
C TRP A 26 -28.37 11.31 9.15
N ALA A 27 -29.68 11.15 9.27
CA ALA A 27 -30.37 10.87 10.50
C ALA A 27 -31.44 9.81 10.25
N LEU A 28 -31.54 8.83 11.14
CA LEU A 28 -32.54 7.77 11.04
C LEU A 28 -32.96 7.31 12.45
N ASP A 29 -34.26 7.18 12.65
CA ASP A 29 -34.79 6.44 13.79
C ASP A 29 -34.61 4.94 13.54
N THR A 30 -33.71 4.31 14.28
CA THR A 30 -33.34 2.92 13.99
C THR A 30 -34.41 1.92 14.43
N ILE A 31 -35.37 2.36 15.25
CA ILE A 31 -36.50 1.58 15.75
C ILE A 31 -37.71 1.72 14.81
N THR A 32 -38.16 2.96 14.55
CA THR A 32 -39.33 3.21 13.70
C THR A 32 -39.00 3.14 12.21
N LYS A 33 -37.70 3.15 11.86
CA LYS A 33 -37.18 3.20 10.47
C LYS A 33 -37.57 4.46 9.72
N GLU A 34 -38.00 5.51 10.43
CA GLU A 34 -38.37 6.79 9.85
C GLU A 34 -37.16 7.73 9.73
N SER A 35 -37.21 8.62 8.75
CA SER A 35 -36.31 9.77 8.68
C SER A 35 -36.84 10.89 9.58
N PRO A 36 -36.14 11.25 10.67
CA PRO A 36 -36.57 12.30 11.57
C PRO A 36 -36.49 13.66 10.87
N THR A 37 -37.52 14.48 11.07
CA THR A 37 -37.46 15.91 10.75
C THR A 37 -36.48 16.58 11.71
N PHE A 38 -35.86 17.69 11.30
CA PHE A 38 -35.05 18.45 12.24
C PHE A 38 -35.08 19.95 11.99
N THR A 39 -34.83 20.68 13.07
CA THR A 39 -34.70 22.14 13.07
C THR A 39 -33.40 22.53 13.74
N ILE A 40 -32.91 23.72 13.38
CA ILE A 40 -31.69 24.28 13.94
C ILE A 40 -32.08 25.43 14.84
N ASN A 41 -31.83 25.30 16.14
CA ASN A 41 -32.03 26.42 17.06
C ASN A 41 -30.87 27.42 16.89
N ASN A 42 -31.08 28.38 16.00
CA ASN A 42 -30.03 29.29 15.58
C ASN A 42 -29.67 30.35 16.64
N GLU A 43 -30.60 30.85 17.46
CA GLU A 43 -30.35 31.94 18.43
C GLU A 43 -29.50 33.12 17.89
N ASN A 44 -29.69 33.49 16.61
CA ASN A 44 -28.88 34.49 15.90
C ASN A 44 -27.37 34.18 15.80
N GLN A 45 -26.97 32.91 15.89
CA GLN A 45 -25.58 32.48 15.74
C GLN A 45 -25.10 32.46 14.29
N VAL A 46 -26.00 32.26 13.32
CA VAL A 46 -25.75 32.34 11.87
C VAL A 46 -26.72 33.33 11.21
N SER A 47 -26.36 33.93 10.08
CA SER A 47 -27.20 34.90 9.38
C SER A 47 -28.37 34.25 8.64
N ALA A 48 -28.12 33.08 8.07
CA ALA A 48 -29.12 32.24 7.43
C ALA A 48 -28.65 30.79 7.48
N TYR A 49 -29.58 29.86 7.32
CA TYR A 49 -29.26 28.47 7.04
C TYR A 49 -30.25 27.90 6.03
N ASN A 50 -29.79 26.95 5.25
CA ASN A 50 -30.62 26.15 4.35
C ASN A 50 -30.50 24.68 4.75
N ILE A 51 -31.62 23.95 4.74
CA ILE A 51 -31.66 22.51 4.97
C ILE A 51 -32.26 21.88 3.72
N GLN A 52 -31.48 21.01 3.09
CA GLN A 52 -31.93 20.17 2.00
C GLN A 52 -31.92 18.71 2.46
N ARG A 53 -33.05 18.01 2.32
CA ARG A 53 -33.08 16.56 2.51
C ARG A 53 -32.56 15.89 1.26
N VAL A 54 -31.82 14.79 1.45
CA VAL A 54 -31.27 14.01 0.34
C VAL A 54 -31.50 12.53 0.59
N LEU A 55 -31.69 11.80 -0.49
CA LEU A 55 -31.78 10.35 -0.45
C LEU A 55 -30.41 9.75 -0.07
N ARG A 56 -30.41 8.77 0.83
CA ARG A 56 -29.22 8.02 1.24
C ARG A 56 -29.52 6.55 1.20
N GLU A 57 -29.52 6.02 -0.01
CA GLU A 57 -29.88 4.63 -0.30
C GLU A 57 -28.94 3.64 0.38
N ASP A 58 -27.67 3.99 0.56
CA ASP A 58 -26.68 3.23 1.34
C ASP A 58 -27.12 3.07 2.80
N VAL A 59 -27.59 4.16 3.43
CA VAL A 59 -28.13 4.13 4.79
C VAL A 59 -29.43 3.33 4.83
N ASN A 60 -30.30 3.52 3.85
CA ASN A 60 -31.57 2.79 3.76
C ASN A 60 -31.36 1.29 3.62
N GLN A 61 -30.35 0.86 2.85
CA GLN A 61 -29.98 -0.54 2.67
C GLN A 61 -29.39 -1.15 3.95
N ILE A 62 -28.48 -0.43 4.61
CA ILE A 62 -27.86 -0.88 5.87
C ILE A 62 -28.92 -1.10 6.96
N TYR A 63 -29.89 -0.19 7.07
CA TYR A 63 -30.91 -0.25 8.13
C TYR A 63 -32.24 -0.88 7.68
N GLN A 64 -32.31 -1.38 6.45
CA GLN A 64 -33.48 -2.04 5.85
C GLN A 64 -34.75 -1.17 5.93
N THR A 65 -34.64 0.10 5.54
CA THR A 65 -35.77 1.05 5.49
C THR A 65 -36.45 1.06 4.12
N GLU A 66 -37.56 1.78 4.00
CA GLU A 66 -38.19 1.98 2.69
C GLU A 66 -37.24 2.75 1.75
N PRO A 67 -37.08 2.32 0.48
CA PRO A 67 -36.09 2.88 -0.44
C PRO A 67 -36.19 4.40 -0.64
N ALA A 68 -37.40 4.97 -0.56
CA ALA A 68 -37.67 6.39 -0.81
C ALA A 68 -37.44 7.30 0.40
N ILE A 69 -37.00 6.77 1.54
CA ILE A 69 -36.80 7.58 2.75
C ILE A 69 -35.57 8.47 2.59
N GLU A 70 -35.77 9.79 2.63
CA GLU A 70 -34.69 10.80 2.59
C GLU A 70 -33.97 10.89 3.95
N ALA A 71 -33.25 9.83 4.34
CA ALA A 71 -32.50 9.78 5.59
C ALA A 71 -31.33 10.79 5.63
N GLY A 72 -30.86 11.27 4.48
CA GLY A 72 -29.77 12.24 4.38
C GLY A 72 -30.20 13.69 4.52
N PHE A 73 -29.22 14.55 4.82
CA PHE A 73 -29.37 16.00 4.80
C PHE A 73 -28.08 16.72 4.38
N VAL A 74 -28.26 17.89 3.77
CA VAL A 74 -27.24 18.91 3.52
C VAL A 74 -27.70 20.19 4.19
N VAL A 75 -26.86 20.73 5.07
CA VAL A 75 -27.11 22.00 5.76
C VAL A 75 -26.04 23.00 5.39
N THR A 76 -26.45 24.13 4.83
CA THR A 76 -25.56 25.26 4.60
C THR A 76 -25.82 26.32 5.66
N LEU A 77 -24.79 26.69 6.41
CA LEU A 77 -24.82 27.75 7.41
C LEU A 77 -24.07 28.97 6.88
N GLU A 78 -24.75 30.11 6.82
CA GLU A 78 -24.21 31.35 6.27
C GLU A 78 -23.93 32.38 7.35
N GLY A 79 -22.91 33.21 7.14
CA GLY A 79 -22.63 34.39 7.96
C GLY A 79 -22.61 34.11 9.47
N ILE A 80 -21.77 33.17 9.89
CA ILE A 80 -21.60 32.77 11.29
C ILE A 80 -21.21 34.00 12.15
N LYS A 81 -22.14 34.45 12.99
CA LYS A 81 -22.01 35.62 13.88
C LYS A 81 -21.41 35.25 15.24
N GLN A 82 -21.78 34.10 15.79
CA GLN A 82 -21.28 33.58 17.06
C GLN A 82 -20.70 32.19 16.87
N LYS A 83 -19.59 31.90 17.57
CA LYS A 83 -18.93 30.59 17.55
C LYS A 83 -19.28 29.80 18.81
N LYS A 84 -20.56 29.48 19.03
CA LYS A 84 -20.97 28.58 20.13
C LYS A 84 -21.46 27.25 19.55
N VAL A 85 -22.06 26.42 20.40
CA VAL A 85 -22.76 25.21 19.98
C VAL A 85 -24.09 25.61 19.36
N LEU A 86 -24.42 24.99 18.24
CA LEU A 86 -25.65 25.16 17.48
C LEU A 86 -26.47 23.88 17.63
N PRO A 87 -27.56 23.86 18.41
CA PRO A 87 -28.35 22.65 18.64
C PRO A 87 -29.18 22.26 17.41
N PHE A 88 -29.08 21.01 16.99
CA PHE A 88 -29.93 20.38 15.98
C PHE A 88 -30.96 19.50 16.70
N HIS A 89 -32.23 19.84 16.58
CA HIS A 89 -33.31 19.09 17.22
C HIS A 89 -33.95 18.15 16.20
N PHE A 90 -33.74 16.84 16.36
CA PHE A 90 -34.30 15.79 15.51
C PHE A 90 -35.51 15.17 16.18
N GLN A 91 -36.58 14.96 15.41
CA GLN A 91 -37.84 14.39 15.89
C GLN A 91 -38.42 13.40 14.85
N SER A 92 -38.67 12.18 15.30
CA SER A 92 -39.48 11.15 14.61
C SER A 92 -40.87 11.07 15.23
N SER A 93 -41.70 10.10 14.80
CA SER A 93 -43.01 9.85 15.40
C SER A 93 -42.94 9.39 16.86
N ALA A 94 -41.83 8.78 17.28
CA ALA A 94 -41.69 8.16 18.61
C ALA A 94 -40.57 8.76 19.48
N HIS A 95 -39.54 9.37 18.88
CA HIS A 95 -38.33 9.77 19.59
C HIS A 95 -37.91 11.20 19.24
N VAL A 96 -37.21 11.85 20.17
CA VAL A 96 -36.63 13.19 20.00
C VAL A 96 -35.23 13.19 20.57
N ILE A 97 -34.27 13.71 19.81
CA ILE A 97 -32.91 13.93 20.27
C ILE A 97 -32.42 15.33 19.89
N THR A 98 -31.45 15.83 20.66
CA THR A 98 -30.75 17.06 20.33
C THR A 98 -29.28 16.75 20.12
N VAL A 99 -28.74 17.14 18.98
CA VAL A 99 -27.32 16.98 18.65
C VAL A 99 -26.67 18.35 18.60
N ASP A 100 -25.71 18.54 19.50
CA ASP A 100 -24.98 19.79 19.65
C ASP A 100 -23.89 19.92 18.58
N PHE A 101 -24.09 20.81 17.60
CA PHE A 101 -23.11 21.05 16.54
C PHE A 101 -22.15 22.20 16.89
N PRO A 102 -20.83 21.96 17.01
CA PRO A 102 -19.93 22.98 17.52
C PRO A 102 -19.44 23.96 16.43
N LEU A 103 -19.96 25.19 16.35
CA LEU A 103 -19.51 26.18 15.36
C LEU A 103 -18.08 26.71 15.59
N ASN A 104 -17.55 26.51 16.80
CA ASN A 104 -16.19 26.92 17.17
C ASN A 104 -15.10 25.95 16.71
N LYS A 105 -15.44 24.74 16.25
CA LYS A 105 -14.44 23.81 15.71
C LYS A 105 -13.88 24.32 14.38
N LYS A 106 -12.60 24.02 14.14
CA LYS A 106 -11.95 24.26 12.84
C LYS A 106 -12.32 23.13 11.89
N TYR A 107 -13.11 23.43 10.87
CA TYR A 107 -13.53 22.49 9.85
C TYR A 107 -12.60 22.53 8.61
N PRO A 108 -12.46 21.41 7.88
CA PRO A 108 -11.78 21.35 6.58
C PRO A 108 -12.25 22.48 5.65
N VAL A 109 -11.33 23.03 4.87
CA VAL A 109 -11.65 24.03 3.85
C VAL A 109 -11.84 23.30 2.52
N ILE A 110 -12.71 23.80 1.64
CA ILE A 110 -12.88 23.24 0.29
C ILE A 110 -11.53 23.34 -0.44
N PRO A 111 -10.92 22.21 -0.86
CA PRO A 111 -9.61 22.23 -1.50
C PRO A 111 -9.63 23.02 -2.80
N GLY A 112 -8.60 23.84 -3.01
CA GLY A 112 -8.52 24.78 -4.13
C GLY A 112 -9.03 26.19 -3.81
N THR A 113 -9.79 26.37 -2.72
CA THR A 113 -10.22 27.70 -2.25
C THR A 113 -9.23 28.34 -1.26
N GLU A 114 -8.11 27.67 -0.93
CA GLU A 114 -7.13 28.17 0.02
C GLU A 114 -6.09 29.12 -0.60
N ASP A 115 -6.00 30.33 -0.03
CA ASP A 115 -4.82 31.17 -0.22
C ASP A 115 -3.51 30.46 0.19
N LYS A 116 -2.39 30.95 -0.37
CA LYS A 116 -1.05 30.40 -0.14
C LYS A 116 -0.69 30.30 1.35
N VAL A 117 -1.11 31.26 2.18
CA VAL A 117 -0.81 31.29 3.62
C VAL A 117 -1.50 30.16 4.35
N THR A 118 -2.72 29.78 3.93
CA THR A 118 -3.47 28.69 4.56
C THR A 118 -3.00 27.31 4.11
N ARG A 119 -2.56 27.16 2.86
CA ARG A 119 -1.81 25.96 2.44
C ARG A 119 -0.54 25.75 3.28
N LEU A 120 0.20 26.84 3.52
CA LEU A 120 1.35 26.84 4.42
C LEU A 120 0.96 26.49 5.86
N TRP A 121 -0.16 27.00 6.37
CA TRP A 121 -0.67 26.71 7.71
C TRP A 121 -1.16 25.26 7.88
N ILE A 122 -1.79 24.67 6.86
CA ILE A 122 -2.22 23.26 6.86
C ILE A 122 -0.99 22.35 6.85
N LYS A 123 0.01 22.64 6.02
CA LYS A 123 1.31 21.95 6.05
C LYS A 123 1.97 22.07 7.43
N ALA A 124 1.97 23.27 8.02
CA ALA A 124 2.48 23.49 9.37
C ALA A 124 1.69 22.67 10.41
N LYS A 125 0.36 22.64 10.34
CA LYS A 125 -0.49 21.87 11.27
C LYS A 125 -0.29 20.35 11.13
N LYS A 126 -0.11 19.83 9.91
CA LYS A 126 0.30 18.44 9.67
C LYS A 126 1.68 18.17 10.29
N GLY A 127 2.64 19.09 10.10
CA GLY A 127 3.95 19.05 10.76
C GLY A 127 3.87 19.08 12.29
N PHE A 128 3.01 19.91 12.88
CA PHE A 128 2.78 19.99 14.33
C PHE A 128 2.09 18.73 14.88
N LYS A 129 1.11 18.15 14.16
CA LYS A 129 0.52 16.86 14.55
C LYS A 129 1.54 15.73 14.50
N TYR A 130 2.35 15.69 13.44
CA TYR A 130 3.46 14.74 13.33
C TYR A 130 4.47 14.94 14.46
N MET A 131 4.77 16.18 14.82
CA MET A 131 5.62 16.53 15.96
C MET A 131 5.05 16.14 17.31
N ALA A 132 3.74 16.27 17.48
CA ALA A 132 3.07 15.81 18.69
C ALA A 132 3.09 14.28 18.82
N LYS A 133 2.98 13.55 17.70
CA LYS A 133 2.99 12.08 17.67
C LYS A 133 4.41 11.50 17.77
N ASN A 134 5.37 12.11 17.07
CA ASN A 134 6.69 11.54 16.84
C ASN A 134 7.84 12.38 17.42
N GLY A 135 7.58 13.57 18.00
CA GLY A 135 8.59 14.43 18.59
C GLY A 135 9.29 15.41 17.62
N ILE A 136 9.97 16.43 18.19
CA ILE A 136 10.62 17.53 17.46
C ILE A 136 11.76 17.03 16.56
N SER A 137 12.61 16.15 17.09
CA SER A 137 13.75 15.59 16.34
C SER A 137 13.29 14.87 15.06
N HIS A 138 12.32 13.97 15.21
CA HIS A 138 11.77 13.18 14.10
C HIS A 138 10.98 14.04 13.10
N THR A 139 10.38 15.14 13.54
CA THR A 139 9.72 16.10 12.64
C THR A 139 10.71 16.87 11.79
N ILE A 140 11.84 17.29 12.38
CA ILE A 140 12.93 17.92 11.63
C ILE A 140 13.51 16.93 10.62
N GLN A 141 13.67 15.67 11.01
CA GLN A 141 14.14 14.60 10.11
C GLN A 141 13.17 14.35 8.94
N ARG A 142 11.87 14.22 9.22
CA ARG A 142 10.83 14.11 8.18
C ARG A 142 10.79 15.33 7.27
N ALA A 143 10.88 16.55 7.81
CA ALA A 143 10.90 17.77 7.01
C ALA A 143 12.15 17.85 6.10
N LYS A 144 13.31 17.33 6.54
CA LYS A 144 14.50 17.19 5.69
C LYS A 144 14.27 16.19 4.56
N ILE A 145 13.69 15.03 4.87
CA ILE A 145 13.33 13.99 3.89
C ILE A 145 12.33 14.53 2.86
N GLU A 146 11.24 15.18 3.30
CA GLU A 146 10.26 15.81 2.42
C GLU A 146 10.86 16.96 1.61
N LYS A 147 11.76 17.76 2.18
CA LYS A 147 12.47 18.81 1.44
C LYS A 147 13.35 18.24 0.33
N LEU A 148 14.04 17.11 0.57
CA LEU A 148 14.81 16.40 -0.45
C LEU A 148 13.88 15.81 -1.54
N ARG A 149 12.74 15.20 -1.15
CA ARG A 149 11.72 14.74 -2.12
C ARG A 149 11.18 15.89 -2.99
N ASN A 150 10.96 17.06 -2.40
CA ASN A 150 10.45 18.26 -3.09
C ASN A 150 11.52 19.07 -3.84
N GLN A 151 12.81 18.77 -3.71
CA GLN A 151 13.86 19.43 -4.51
C GLN A 151 13.84 18.97 -5.98
N ALA A 152 13.25 17.81 -6.26
CA ALA A 152 12.87 17.38 -7.59
C ALA A 152 11.56 18.08 -8.00
N SER A 153 11.60 19.01 -8.96
CA SER A 153 10.35 19.57 -9.51
C SER A 153 9.67 18.51 -10.35
N TYR A 154 8.57 17.92 -9.86
CA TYR A 154 7.75 16.96 -10.62
C TYR A 154 7.38 17.47 -12.03
N PRO A 155 7.09 18.77 -12.26
CA PRO A 155 6.98 19.32 -13.61
C PRO A 155 8.20 19.10 -14.53
N ASN A 156 9.42 19.14 -13.99
CA ASN A 156 10.62 18.84 -14.78
C ASN A 156 10.73 17.34 -15.09
N TRP A 157 10.28 16.49 -14.17
CA TRP A 157 10.19 15.06 -14.40
C TRP A 157 9.21 14.76 -15.53
N LEU A 158 8.01 15.35 -15.50
CA LEU A 158 7.01 15.24 -16.56
C LEU A 158 7.58 15.68 -17.92
N ALA A 159 8.20 16.86 -17.98
CA ALA A 159 8.76 17.40 -19.22
C ALA A 159 9.88 16.53 -19.84
N ARG A 160 10.52 15.67 -19.06
CA ARG A 160 11.59 14.76 -19.53
C ARG A 160 11.07 13.37 -19.88
N ASN A 161 10.17 12.84 -19.05
CA ASN A 161 9.78 11.42 -19.11
C ASN A 161 8.49 11.19 -19.91
N GLU A 162 7.68 12.22 -20.13
CA GLU A 162 6.41 12.10 -20.88
C GLU A 162 6.45 12.87 -22.20
N VAL A 163 7.57 12.77 -22.91
CA VAL A 163 7.67 13.26 -24.30
C VAL A 163 7.08 12.19 -25.21
N LEU A 164 5.86 12.44 -25.71
CA LEU A 164 5.14 11.51 -26.57
C LEU A 164 5.42 11.80 -28.05
N ASP A 165 5.78 10.77 -28.80
CA ASP A 165 5.87 10.80 -30.26
C ASP A 165 4.71 10.00 -30.86
N ILE A 166 3.62 10.70 -31.13
CA ILE A 166 2.36 10.10 -31.62
C ILE A 166 2.55 9.48 -33.01
N GLU A 167 3.39 10.07 -33.86
CA GLU A 167 3.67 9.55 -35.20
C GLU A 167 4.43 8.22 -35.10
N ALA A 168 5.49 8.17 -34.28
CA ALA A 168 6.23 6.94 -34.05
C ALA A 168 5.36 5.83 -33.44
N MET A 169 4.50 6.16 -32.45
CA MET A 169 3.56 5.21 -31.88
C MET A 169 2.59 4.66 -32.93
N THR A 170 2.05 5.52 -33.80
CA THR A 170 1.14 5.12 -34.88
C THR A 170 1.84 4.19 -35.88
N GLN A 171 3.09 4.48 -36.23
CA GLN A 171 3.91 3.62 -37.09
C GLN A 171 4.20 2.27 -36.43
N GLU A 172 4.50 2.24 -35.13
CA GLU A 172 4.75 1.02 -34.39
C GLU A 172 3.49 0.15 -34.28
N ILE A 173 2.32 0.75 -34.01
CA ILE A 173 1.03 0.04 -33.98
C ILE A 173 0.76 -0.69 -35.30
N ALA A 174 1.11 -0.09 -36.44
CA ALA A 174 0.94 -0.72 -37.74
C ALA A 174 1.78 -2.01 -37.91
N THR A 175 2.79 -2.23 -37.06
CA THR A 175 3.62 -3.44 -37.04
C THR A 175 3.14 -4.50 -36.06
N PHE A 176 2.21 -4.18 -35.16
CA PHE A 176 1.70 -5.12 -34.17
C PHE A 176 0.92 -6.27 -34.81
N HIS A 177 1.35 -7.50 -34.52
CA HIS A 177 0.68 -8.72 -34.96
C HIS A 177 -0.56 -9.02 -34.12
N TYR A 178 -0.58 -8.59 -32.86
CA TYR A 178 -1.68 -8.78 -31.93
C TYR A 178 -2.27 -7.42 -31.55
N GLN A 179 -3.51 -7.18 -31.98
CA GLN A 179 -4.23 -5.93 -31.76
C GLN A 179 -5.60 -6.22 -31.15
N PRO A 180 -5.66 -6.69 -29.89
CA PRO A 180 -6.91 -7.04 -29.25
C PRO A 180 -7.78 -5.79 -29.04
N LYS A 181 -9.10 -5.97 -29.11
CA LYS A 181 -10.03 -4.90 -28.73
C LYS A 181 -10.01 -4.74 -27.21
N ILE A 182 -9.88 -3.50 -26.73
CA ILE A 182 -9.99 -3.15 -25.31
C ILE A 182 -11.37 -2.53 -25.06
N SER A 183 -12.18 -3.14 -24.20
CA SER A 183 -13.43 -2.55 -23.72
C SER A 183 -13.18 -1.71 -22.47
N ILE A 184 -13.65 -0.47 -22.43
CA ILE A 184 -13.57 0.37 -21.24
C ILE A 184 -14.91 0.26 -20.52
N ALA A 185 -14.93 -0.26 -19.29
CA ALA A 185 -16.13 -0.33 -18.47
C ALA A 185 -16.21 0.92 -17.56
N MET A 186 -17.23 1.75 -17.76
CA MET A 186 -17.40 3.00 -17.04
C MET A 186 -18.79 3.13 -16.42
N PRO A 187 -18.93 3.01 -15.08
CA PRO A 187 -20.17 3.34 -14.38
C PRO A 187 -20.38 4.86 -14.36
N VAL A 188 -21.60 5.33 -14.60
CA VAL A 188 -21.90 6.77 -14.64
C VAL A 188 -23.07 7.09 -13.71
N TYR A 189 -22.87 8.01 -12.76
CA TYR A 189 -23.95 8.53 -11.92
C TYR A 189 -23.73 10.00 -11.56
N ASN A 190 -24.65 10.89 -11.97
CA ASN A 190 -24.72 12.30 -11.52
C ASN A 190 -23.40 13.08 -11.55
N VAL A 191 -22.56 12.81 -12.55
CA VAL A 191 -21.29 13.52 -12.76
C VAL A 191 -21.52 14.85 -13.48
N GLU A 192 -20.77 15.87 -13.09
CA GLU A 192 -20.82 17.18 -13.75
C GLU A 192 -20.38 17.06 -15.23
N GLU A 193 -21.11 17.75 -16.12
CA GLU A 193 -20.89 17.73 -17.56
C GLU A 193 -19.42 17.92 -17.95
N LYS A 194 -18.73 18.87 -17.32
CA LYS A 194 -17.31 19.17 -17.62
C LYS A 194 -16.43 17.93 -17.46
N TRP A 195 -16.59 17.18 -16.37
CA TRP A 195 -15.72 16.05 -16.05
C TRP A 195 -16.05 14.83 -16.91
N LEU A 196 -17.33 14.56 -17.13
CA LEU A 196 -17.78 13.47 -18.01
C LEU A 196 -17.27 13.66 -19.43
N ARG A 197 -17.32 14.89 -19.97
CA ARG A 197 -16.81 15.19 -21.31
C ARG A 197 -15.30 14.98 -21.40
N LEU A 198 -14.53 15.52 -20.45
CA LEU A 198 -13.07 15.31 -20.41
C LEU A 198 -12.70 13.83 -20.32
N CYS A 199 -13.43 13.06 -19.51
CA CYS A 199 -13.26 11.62 -19.38
C CYS A 199 -13.47 10.91 -20.73
N ILE A 200 -14.62 11.12 -21.39
CA ILE A 200 -14.93 10.47 -22.68
C ILE A 200 -13.97 10.94 -23.79
N ASP A 201 -13.63 12.23 -23.83
CA ASP A 201 -12.69 12.79 -24.79
C ASP A 201 -11.29 12.16 -24.63
N SER A 202 -10.86 11.84 -23.40
CA SER A 202 -9.58 11.15 -23.16
C SER A 202 -9.51 9.76 -23.80
N ILE A 203 -10.67 9.09 -23.96
CA ILE A 203 -10.80 7.81 -24.67
C ILE A 203 -10.82 8.02 -26.19
N LEU A 204 -11.57 9.01 -26.66
CA LEU A 204 -11.64 9.35 -28.09
C LEU A 204 -10.28 9.69 -28.68
N ASN A 205 -9.42 10.32 -27.88
CA ASN A 205 -8.08 10.75 -28.29
C ASN A 205 -7.01 9.66 -28.25
N GLN A 206 -7.30 8.44 -27.79
CA GLN A 206 -6.31 7.37 -27.69
C GLN A 206 -5.64 7.07 -29.04
N VAL A 207 -4.30 6.93 -29.03
CA VAL A 207 -3.51 6.63 -30.25
C VAL A 207 -3.86 5.25 -30.82
N TYR A 208 -4.01 4.25 -29.94
CA TYR A 208 -4.53 2.95 -30.33
C TYR A 208 -6.05 3.03 -30.50
N THR A 209 -6.58 2.58 -31.64
CA THR A 209 -7.97 2.87 -32.05
C THR A 209 -8.94 1.69 -31.92
N ASN A 210 -8.45 0.46 -31.72
CA ASN A 210 -9.30 -0.72 -31.56
C ASN A 210 -9.77 -0.86 -30.10
N TRP A 211 -10.68 0.03 -29.70
CA TRP A 211 -11.31 0.03 -28.39
C TRP A 211 -12.83 0.18 -28.53
N GLU A 212 -13.54 -0.03 -27.43
CA GLU A 212 -14.94 0.38 -27.28
C GLU A 212 -15.22 0.88 -25.87
N LEU A 213 -16.03 1.93 -25.75
CA LEU A 213 -16.41 2.51 -24.46
C LEU A 213 -17.79 2.00 -24.07
N CYS A 214 -17.85 1.19 -23.00
CA CYS A 214 -19.06 0.59 -22.47
C CYS A 214 -19.47 1.36 -21.21
N MET A 215 -20.51 2.18 -21.33
CA MET A 215 -21.00 3.02 -20.24
C MET A 215 -22.30 2.46 -19.67
N ALA A 216 -22.46 2.55 -18.35
CA ALA A 216 -23.72 2.26 -17.68
C ALA A 216 -24.17 3.49 -16.89
N ASP A 217 -25.21 4.17 -17.36
CA ASP A 217 -25.89 5.21 -16.59
C ASP A 217 -26.71 4.55 -15.48
N ASP A 218 -26.29 4.75 -14.24
CA ASP A 218 -26.85 4.13 -13.04
C ASP A 218 -28.07 4.88 -12.52
N ALA A 219 -29.01 5.13 -13.42
CA ALA A 219 -30.22 5.93 -13.19
C ALA A 219 -29.89 7.35 -12.67
N SER A 220 -29.01 8.08 -13.37
CA SER A 220 -28.70 9.48 -13.03
C SER A 220 -29.97 10.33 -12.96
N THR A 221 -30.06 11.13 -11.91
CA THR A 221 -31.16 12.08 -11.70
C THR A 221 -30.95 13.39 -12.45
N ASP A 222 -29.71 13.73 -12.81
CA ASP A 222 -29.42 14.85 -13.70
C ASP A 222 -29.74 14.46 -15.16
N PRO A 223 -30.75 15.09 -15.80
CA PRO A 223 -31.11 14.79 -17.18
C PRO A 223 -29.99 15.12 -18.20
N ASN A 224 -29.03 15.98 -17.84
CA ASN A 224 -27.90 16.30 -18.71
C ASN A 224 -26.98 15.09 -18.91
N VAL A 225 -26.80 14.22 -17.92
CA VAL A 225 -25.96 13.02 -18.05
C VAL A 225 -26.46 12.16 -19.20
N LYS A 226 -27.76 11.82 -19.20
CA LYS A 226 -28.36 11.03 -20.28
C LYS A 226 -28.22 11.70 -21.65
N LYS A 227 -28.36 13.03 -21.72
CA LYS A 227 -28.17 13.80 -22.95
C LYS A 227 -26.73 13.68 -23.47
N ILE A 228 -25.74 13.86 -22.61
CA ILE A 228 -24.31 13.77 -22.95
C ILE A 228 -23.95 12.36 -23.43
N LEU A 229 -24.38 11.32 -22.69
CA LEU A 229 -24.11 9.93 -23.07
C LEU A 229 -24.72 9.59 -24.44
N THR A 230 -25.93 10.07 -24.72
CA THR A 230 -26.59 9.89 -26.02
C THR A 230 -25.87 10.65 -27.14
N GLU A 231 -25.39 11.86 -26.86
CA GLU A 231 -24.60 12.67 -27.80
C GLU A 231 -23.33 11.94 -28.23
N TYR A 232 -22.53 11.44 -27.28
CA TYR A 232 -21.31 10.68 -27.60
C TYR A 232 -21.59 9.35 -28.29
N GLN A 233 -22.65 8.64 -27.89
CA GLN A 233 -23.07 7.41 -28.57
C GLN A 233 -23.42 7.64 -30.05
N GLN A 234 -23.94 8.82 -30.40
CA GLN A 234 -24.21 9.19 -31.79
C GLN A 234 -22.96 9.68 -32.53
N LEU A 235 -21.97 10.20 -31.80
CA LEU A 235 -20.73 10.74 -32.35
C LEU A 235 -19.77 9.63 -32.80
N ASP A 236 -19.70 8.52 -32.07
CA ASP A 236 -18.77 7.42 -32.33
C ASP A 236 -19.42 6.05 -32.06
N GLU A 237 -19.43 5.18 -33.08
CA GLU A 237 -20.07 3.85 -33.01
C GLU A 237 -19.41 2.89 -32.01
N ARG A 238 -18.18 3.18 -31.57
CA ARG A 238 -17.47 2.42 -30.54
C ARG A 238 -18.00 2.72 -29.14
N ILE A 239 -18.84 3.75 -28.98
CA ILE A 239 -19.43 4.13 -27.70
C ILE A 239 -20.79 3.46 -27.53
N ARG A 240 -20.95 2.73 -26.44
CA ARG A 240 -22.17 1.96 -26.10
C ARG A 240 -22.65 2.35 -24.72
N VAL A 241 -23.96 2.50 -24.57
CA VAL A 241 -24.56 2.95 -23.30
C VAL A 241 -25.72 2.05 -22.93
N VAL A 242 -25.74 1.60 -21.67
CA VAL A 242 -26.90 1.02 -21.01
C VAL A 242 -27.47 2.06 -20.04
N PHE A 243 -28.76 2.34 -20.17
CA PHE A 243 -29.49 3.18 -19.22
C PHE A 243 -30.22 2.28 -18.25
N ARG A 244 -29.77 2.23 -16.99
CA ARG A 244 -30.39 1.42 -15.95
C ARG A 244 -31.68 2.07 -15.46
N GLU A 245 -32.66 1.25 -15.12
CA GLU A 245 -33.94 1.74 -14.59
C GLU A 245 -33.89 2.10 -13.10
N GLN A 246 -32.91 1.53 -12.38
CA GLN A 246 -32.73 1.70 -10.93
C GLN A 246 -31.24 1.88 -10.63
N ASN A 247 -30.95 2.71 -9.64
CA ASN A 247 -29.59 2.87 -9.11
C ASN A 247 -29.18 1.57 -8.41
N GLY A 248 -28.09 0.97 -8.87
CA GLY A 248 -27.53 -0.25 -8.29
C GLY A 248 -26.13 -0.05 -7.70
N HIS A 249 -25.71 1.20 -7.54
CA HIS A 249 -24.36 1.62 -7.17
C HIS A 249 -23.28 1.13 -8.14
N ILE A 250 -22.04 1.48 -7.81
CA ILE A 250 -20.86 1.28 -8.66
C ILE A 250 -20.70 -0.18 -9.13
N SER A 251 -20.86 -1.17 -8.25
CA SER A 251 -20.65 -2.57 -8.62
C SER A 251 -21.61 -3.07 -9.69
N GLU A 252 -22.90 -2.78 -9.56
CA GLU A 252 -23.88 -3.23 -10.57
C GLU A 252 -23.84 -2.37 -11.83
N ALA A 253 -23.50 -1.09 -11.70
CA ALA A 253 -23.36 -0.20 -12.85
C ALA A 253 -22.19 -0.69 -13.70
N THR A 254 -21.05 -0.97 -13.08
CA THR A 254 -19.90 -1.54 -13.79
C THR A 254 -20.23 -2.92 -14.36
N ASN A 255 -20.95 -3.79 -13.65
CA ASN A 255 -21.42 -5.07 -14.22
C ASN A 255 -22.32 -4.88 -15.45
N SER A 256 -23.17 -3.85 -15.47
CA SER A 256 -24.01 -3.53 -16.64
C SER A 256 -23.17 -3.07 -17.83
N ALA A 257 -22.09 -2.31 -17.57
CA ALA A 257 -21.10 -1.96 -18.58
C ALA A 257 -20.30 -3.18 -19.07
N LEU A 258 -19.92 -4.10 -18.16
CA LEU A 258 -19.26 -5.36 -18.52
C LEU A 258 -20.14 -6.24 -19.41
N ALA A 259 -21.45 -6.27 -19.18
CA ALA A 259 -22.38 -7.10 -19.95
C ALA A 259 -22.47 -6.73 -21.44
N ILE A 260 -22.13 -5.49 -21.81
CA ILE A 260 -22.11 -5.02 -23.21
C ILE A 260 -20.69 -4.97 -23.81
N ALA A 261 -19.68 -5.34 -23.03
CA ALA A 261 -18.29 -5.42 -23.46
C ALA A 261 -18.03 -6.66 -24.33
N THR A 262 -17.24 -6.47 -25.39
CA THR A 262 -16.91 -7.50 -26.39
C THR A 262 -15.41 -7.63 -26.64
N GLY A 263 -14.60 -6.70 -26.13
CA GLY A 263 -13.15 -6.72 -26.19
C GLY A 263 -12.56 -7.93 -25.47
N GLU A 264 -11.36 -8.34 -25.87
CA GLU A 264 -10.65 -9.43 -25.20
C GLU A 264 -10.17 -9.01 -23.80
N PHE A 265 -9.89 -7.72 -23.64
CA PHE A 265 -9.51 -7.09 -22.39
C PHE A 265 -10.51 -6.02 -21.98
N VAL A 266 -10.61 -5.80 -20.68
CA VAL A 266 -11.43 -4.75 -20.07
C VAL A 266 -10.55 -3.81 -19.25
N ALA A 267 -10.60 -2.53 -19.55
CA ALA A 267 -10.04 -1.46 -18.73
C ALA A 267 -11.12 -0.85 -17.83
N LEU A 268 -10.77 -0.52 -16.59
CA LEU A 268 -11.66 0.20 -15.67
C LEU A 268 -11.38 1.70 -15.70
N LEU A 269 -12.43 2.52 -15.73
CA LEU A 269 -12.32 3.98 -15.71
C LEU A 269 -13.50 4.60 -14.94
N ASP A 270 -13.19 5.49 -14.02
CA ASP A 270 -14.19 6.30 -13.31
C ASP A 270 -14.64 7.50 -14.17
N ASN A 271 -15.91 7.88 -14.04
CA ASN A 271 -16.58 8.83 -14.96
C ASN A 271 -16.10 10.29 -14.87
N ASP A 272 -15.22 10.61 -13.95
CA ASP A 272 -14.58 11.91 -13.77
C ASP A 272 -13.07 11.89 -14.00
N ASP A 273 -12.47 10.73 -14.28
CA ASP A 273 -11.03 10.57 -14.49
C ASP A 273 -10.62 10.61 -15.97
N GLU A 274 -9.33 10.76 -16.24
CA GLU A 274 -8.77 10.82 -17.60
C GLU A 274 -7.68 9.77 -17.81
N LEU A 275 -7.56 9.25 -19.03
CA LEU A 275 -6.42 8.41 -19.42
C LEU A 275 -5.34 9.21 -20.17
N ALA A 276 -4.08 8.81 -20.02
CA ALA A 276 -3.02 9.30 -20.90
C ALA A 276 -3.30 8.89 -22.36
N ILE A 277 -3.00 9.76 -23.32
CA ILE A 277 -3.31 9.53 -24.75
C ILE A 277 -2.67 8.26 -25.34
N ASN A 278 -1.57 7.79 -24.75
CA ASN A 278 -0.85 6.58 -25.14
C ASN A 278 -1.20 5.35 -24.28
N ALA A 279 -2.19 5.42 -23.38
CA ALA A 279 -2.48 4.35 -22.41
C ALA A 279 -2.71 2.99 -23.09
N PHE A 280 -3.59 2.92 -24.08
CA PHE A 280 -3.87 1.65 -24.78
C PHE A 280 -2.75 1.21 -25.72
N TYR A 281 -1.96 2.15 -26.25
CA TYR A 281 -0.77 1.81 -27.01
C TYR A 281 0.24 1.04 -26.15
N GLU A 282 0.53 1.51 -24.92
CA GLU A 282 1.47 0.85 -24.01
C GLU A 282 0.96 -0.54 -23.57
N VAL A 283 -0.35 -0.68 -23.33
CA VAL A 283 -0.99 -1.95 -23.01
C VAL A 283 -0.83 -2.95 -24.15
N VAL A 284 -1.13 -2.54 -25.39
CA VAL A 284 -1.02 -3.43 -26.56
C VAL A 284 0.43 -3.75 -26.89
N LYS A 285 1.36 -2.82 -26.65
CA LYS A 285 2.79 -3.05 -26.80
C LYS A 285 3.27 -4.21 -25.93
N VAL A 286 2.98 -4.21 -24.64
CA VAL A 286 3.37 -5.32 -23.76
C VAL A 286 2.64 -6.64 -24.10
N LEU A 287 1.43 -6.57 -24.65
CA LEU A 287 0.73 -7.74 -25.18
C LEU A 287 1.38 -8.33 -26.45
N ASN A 288 2.07 -7.51 -27.25
CA ASN A 288 2.87 -8.02 -28.37
C ASN A 288 4.19 -8.66 -27.91
N GLU A 289 4.70 -8.25 -26.74
CA GLU A 289 5.84 -8.94 -26.08
C GLU A 289 5.40 -10.26 -25.45
N ASN A 290 4.22 -10.28 -24.83
CA ASN A 290 3.64 -11.46 -24.20
C ASN A 290 2.09 -11.49 -24.37
N PRO A 291 1.56 -12.24 -25.36
CA PRO A 291 0.11 -12.34 -25.59
C PRO A 291 -0.66 -13.04 -24.46
N GLU A 292 0.05 -13.74 -23.57
CA GLU A 292 -0.50 -14.52 -22.47
C GLU A 292 -0.76 -13.70 -21.21
N LEU A 293 -0.54 -12.38 -21.21
CA LEU A 293 -0.82 -11.55 -20.04
C LEU A 293 -2.32 -11.52 -19.71
N ASP A 294 -2.67 -11.65 -18.44
CA ASP A 294 -4.05 -11.62 -17.95
C ASP A 294 -4.40 -10.31 -17.26
N LEU A 295 -3.44 -9.72 -16.55
CA LEU A 295 -3.60 -8.46 -15.84
C LEU A 295 -2.44 -7.53 -16.20
N ILE A 296 -2.78 -6.35 -16.67
CA ILE A 296 -1.83 -5.27 -16.92
C ILE A 296 -2.25 -4.08 -16.04
N TYR A 297 -1.31 -3.50 -15.32
CA TYR A 297 -1.56 -2.28 -14.56
C TYR A 297 -0.47 -1.24 -14.76
N SER A 298 -0.83 0.03 -14.55
CA SER A 298 0.09 1.17 -14.71
C SER A 298 0.29 1.95 -13.43
N ASP A 299 1.26 2.86 -13.45
CA ASP A 299 1.31 3.97 -12.50
C ASP A 299 0.14 4.94 -12.75
N GLU A 300 -0.20 5.72 -11.73
CA GLU A 300 -1.26 6.74 -11.74
C GLU A 300 -0.76 8.04 -11.12
N ASP A 301 -1.43 9.15 -11.43
CA ASP A 301 -1.14 10.45 -10.82
C ASP A 301 -2.45 11.20 -10.57
N LYS A 302 -2.42 12.15 -9.63
CA LYS A 302 -3.55 13.01 -9.32
C LYS A 302 -3.55 14.25 -10.19
N ILE A 303 -4.72 14.54 -10.76
CA ILE A 303 -4.97 15.74 -11.56
C ILE A 303 -5.98 16.66 -10.84
N ASP A 304 -5.65 17.94 -10.75
CA ASP A 304 -6.55 18.94 -10.17
C ASP A 304 -7.58 19.48 -11.20
N MET A 305 -8.48 20.35 -10.74
CA MET A 305 -9.55 20.93 -11.57
C MET A 305 -9.05 21.84 -12.71
N ASP A 306 -7.78 22.27 -12.63
CA ASP A 306 -7.09 23.11 -13.61
C ASP A 306 -6.21 22.27 -14.56
N GLY A 307 -6.19 20.95 -14.39
CA GLY A 307 -5.39 20.02 -15.21
C GLY A 307 -3.94 19.87 -14.74
N ASN A 308 -3.58 20.37 -13.56
CA ASN A 308 -2.22 20.21 -13.03
C ASN A 308 -2.05 18.89 -12.28
N ARG A 309 -0.90 18.27 -12.50
CA ARG A 309 -0.49 16.97 -11.99
C ARG A 309 0.51 17.11 -10.83
N SER A 310 0.39 16.29 -9.77
CA SER A 310 1.11 16.60 -8.52
C SER A 310 1.43 15.48 -7.51
N ASP A 311 0.89 14.27 -7.61
CA ASP A 311 1.03 13.22 -6.58
C ASP A 311 1.09 11.82 -7.23
N PRO A 312 2.20 11.50 -7.94
CA PRO A 312 2.31 10.24 -8.66
C PRO A 312 2.47 9.05 -7.71
N ALA A 313 1.74 7.99 -8.01
CA ALA A 313 1.85 6.68 -7.38
C ALA A 313 2.68 5.74 -8.27
N PHE A 314 3.98 5.71 -8.02
CA PHE A 314 4.98 4.86 -8.70
C PHE A 314 5.06 3.48 -8.05
N LYS A 315 4.29 2.55 -8.58
CA LYS A 315 4.02 1.21 -8.06
C LYS A 315 5.18 0.24 -8.35
N PRO A 316 5.39 -0.79 -7.51
CA PRO A 316 6.26 -1.90 -7.88
C PRO A 316 5.60 -2.79 -8.94
N ASP A 317 6.37 -3.76 -9.46
CA ASP A 317 5.82 -4.94 -10.11
C ASP A 317 5.05 -5.81 -9.09
N TRP A 318 4.56 -6.97 -9.52
CA TRP A 318 3.66 -7.82 -8.74
C TRP A 318 4.21 -8.15 -7.33
N SER A 319 3.50 -7.70 -6.30
CA SER A 319 3.83 -7.90 -4.89
C SER A 319 2.60 -8.39 -4.13
N PRO A 320 2.45 -9.70 -3.90
CA PRO A 320 1.25 -10.27 -3.29
C PRO A 320 1.03 -9.84 -1.84
N ASP A 321 2.10 -9.67 -1.06
CA ASP A 321 1.99 -9.23 0.34
C ASP A 321 1.65 -7.74 0.44
N LEU A 322 2.22 -6.91 -0.44
CA LEU A 322 1.81 -5.51 -0.54
C LEU A 322 0.34 -5.41 -0.96
N LEU A 323 -0.09 -6.23 -1.93
CA LEU A 323 -1.48 -6.25 -2.35
C LEU A 323 -2.41 -6.60 -1.21
N LEU A 324 -2.08 -7.57 -0.34
CA LEU A 324 -2.89 -7.93 0.82
C LEU A 324 -2.94 -6.81 1.89
N GLY A 325 -1.87 -6.02 1.98
CA GLY A 325 -1.81 -4.87 2.88
C GLY A 325 -2.54 -3.64 2.36
N THR A 326 -2.58 -3.43 1.04
CA THR A 326 -3.28 -2.31 0.42
C THR A 326 -3.50 -2.52 -1.08
N ASN A 327 -4.59 -1.97 -1.64
CA ASN A 327 -4.84 -2.03 -3.08
C ASN A 327 -3.91 -1.06 -3.85
N TYR A 328 -2.67 -1.48 -4.08
CA TYR A 328 -1.71 -0.67 -4.84
C TYR A 328 -1.92 -0.77 -6.36
N ILE A 329 -2.66 -1.77 -6.85
CA ILE A 329 -2.91 -1.95 -8.29
C ILE A 329 -3.83 -0.84 -8.80
N SER A 330 -4.95 -0.59 -8.09
CA SER A 330 -5.82 0.57 -8.31
C SER A 330 -6.09 0.82 -9.81
N HIS A 331 -5.71 1.98 -10.35
CA HIS A 331 -5.92 2.38 -11.73
C HIS A 331 -4.57 2.64 -12.45
N LEU A 332 -4.43 2.49 -13.75
CA LEU A 332 -5.31 1.80 -14.68
C LEU A 332 -5.09 0.30 -14.53
N GLY A 333 -6.16 -0.45 -14.24
CA GLY A 333 -6.15 -1.92 -14.33
C GLY A 333 -6.82 -2.39 -15.63
N VAL A 334 -6.13 -3.24 -16.38
CA VAL A 334 -6.62 -3.87 -17.62
C VAL A 334 -6.62 -5.39 -17.44
N TYR A 335 -7.81 -5.97 -17.52
CA TYR A 335 -8.10 -7.35 -17.12
C TYR A 335 -8.55 -8.17 -18.32
N ARG A 336 -8.03 -9.39 -18.48
CA ARG A 336 -8.53 -10.33 -19.48
C ARG A 336 -9.99 -10.67 -19.19
N ARG A 337 -10.86 -10.45 -20.19
CA ARG A 337 -12.31 -10.56 -20.03
C ARG A 337 -12.74 -11.97 -19.62
N SER A 338 -12.12 -13.01 -20.17
CA SER A 338 -12.48 -14.40 -19.85
C SER A 338 -12.36 -14.73 -18.35
N ILE A 339 -11.36 -14.16 -17.66
CA ILE A 339 -11.20 -14.34 -16.21
C ILE A 339 -12.21 -13.48 -15.45
N LEU A 340 -12.49 -12.24 -15.90
CA LEU A 340 -13.56 -11.42 -15.31
C LEU A 340 -14.92 -12.12 -15.36
N GLU A 341 -15.23 -12.79 -16.47
CA GLU A 341 -16.43 -13.60 -16.64
C GLU A 341 -16.43 -14.83 -15.72
N GLU A 342 -15.29 -15.53 -15.60
CA GLU A 342 -15.15 -16.68 -14.71
C GLU A 342 -15.39 -16.31 -13.24
N ILE A 343 -14.87 -15.16 -12.79
CA ILE A 343 -15.03 -14.71 -11.40
C ILE A 343 -16.36 -13.97 -11.14
N GLY A 344 -17.19 -13.78 -12.17
CA GLY A 344 -18.52 -13.17 -12.08
C GLY A 344 -18.53 -11.64 -11.92
N GLY A 345 -17.49 -10.93 -12.35
CA GLY A 345 -17.43 -9.47 -12.29
C GLY A 345 -17.35 -8.90 -10.87
N PHE A 346 -18.03 -7.78 -10.62
CA PHE A 346 -18.06 -7.07 -9.34
C PHE A 346 -19.13 -7.64 -8.40
N ARG A 347 -18.84 -7.71 -7.09
CA ARG A 347 -19.77 -8.21 -6.07
C ARG A 347 -20.45 -7.06 -5.32
N LYS A 348 -21.77 -7.17 -5.10
CA LYS A 348 -22.51 -6.29 -4.19
C LYS A 348 -21.96 -6.34 -2.77
N GLY A 349 -22.08 -5.23 -2.06
CA GLY A 349 -21.67 -5.08 -0.67
C GLY A 349 -20.24 -4.57 -0.51
N TYR A 350 -19.43 -4.59 -1.59
CA TYR A 350 -18.04 -4.16 -1.61
C TYR A 350 -17.85 -2.71 -2.12
N GLU A 351 -18.93 -1.95 -2.25
CA GLU A 351 -18.91 -0.59 -2.74
C GLU A 351 -17.93 0.28 -1.93
N GLY A 352 -17.11 1.07 -2.63
CA GLY A 352 -15.97 1.81 -2.07
C GLY A 352 -14.66 1.02 -1.98
N SER A 353 -14.68 -0.30 -2.17
CA SER A 353 -13.50 -1.17 -2.29
C SER A 353 -13.71 -2.31 -3.28
N GLN A 354 -14.60 -2.11 -4.25
CA GLN A 354 -15.01 -3.11 -5.23
C GLN A 354 -13.85 -3.52 -6.13
N ASP A 355 -12.93 -2.60 -6.44
CA ASP A 355 -11.74 -2.90 -7.25
C ASP A 355 -10.75 -3.76 -6.48
N TYR A 356 -10.67 -3.59 -5.16
CA TYR A 356 -9.81 -4.40 -4.32
C TYR A 356 -10.33 -5.84 -4.21
N ASP A 357 -11.64 -6.00 -4.02
CA ASP A 357 -12.29 -7.31 -4.10
C ASP A 357 -12.08 -7.99 -5.46
N LEU A 358 -12.24 -7.24 -6.55
CA LEU A 358 -12.07 -7.74 -7.90
C LEU A 358 -10.64 -8.26 -8.12
N VAL A 359 -9.62 -7.44 -7.85
CA VAL A 359 -8.23 -7.80 -8.13
C VAL A 359 -7.75 -8.97 -7.28
N LEU A 360 -8.21 -9.08 -6.02
CA LEU A 360 -7.89 -10.22 -5.17
C LEU A 360 -8.46 -11.53 -5.72
N ARG A 361 -9.70 -11.52 -6.23
CA ARG A 361 -10.31 -12.68 -6.91
C ARG A 361 -9.68 -12.97 -8.25
N PHE A 362 -9.38 -11.94 -9.04
CA PHE A 362 -8.78 -12.09 -10.36
C PHE A 362 -7.40 -12.76 -10.27
N THR A 363 -6.58 -12.31 -9.32
CA THR A 363 -5.22 -12.84 -9.11
C THR A 363 -5.19 -14.29 -8.63
N GLU A 364 -6.31 -14.82 -8.10
CA GLU A 364 -6.47 -16.26 -7.78
C GLU A 364 -6.67 -17.14 -9.02
N LYS A 365 -6.90 -16.55 -10.20
CA LYS A 365 -7.16 -17.24 -11.48
C LYS A 365 -6.03 -17.11 -12.49
N THR A 366 -4.91 -16.52 -12.10
CA THR A 366 -3.75 -16.29 -12.98
C THR A 366 -2.44 -16.58 -12.22
N THR A 367 -1.30 -16.37 -12.88
CA THR A 367 0.03 -16.54 -12.29
C THR A 367 0.82 -15.24 -12.39
N LYS A 368 1.87 -15.10 -11.56
CA LYS A 368 2.68 -13.87 -11.52
C LYS A 368 3.31 -13.52 -12.87
N GLU A 369 3.64 -14.52 -13.70
CA GLU A 369 4.22 -14.34 -15.04
C GLU A 369 3.23 -13.76 -16.05
N ARG A 370 1.92 -13.85 -15.76
CA ARG A 370 0.83 -13.32 -16.57
C ARG A 370 0.31 -11.98 -16.02
N ILE A 371 1.00 -11.40 -15.03
CA ILE A 371 0.71 -10.07 -14.48
C ILE A 371 1.85 -9.13 -14.90
N LYS A 372 1.51 -8.00 -15.52
CA LYS A 372 2.50 -7.02 -16.00
C LYS A 372 2.22 -5.63 -15.46
N HIS A 373 3.26 -5.01 -14.92
CA HIS A 373 3.27 -3.59 -14.60
C HIS A 373 3.92 -2.79 -15.75
N ILE A 374 3.32 -1.65 -16.08
CA ILE A 374 3.87 -0.63 -16.97
C ILE A 374 4.25 0.57 -16.11
N PRO A 375 5.55 0.86 -15.89
CA PRO A 375 6.01 1.93 -15.00
C PRO A 375 5.90 3.32 -15.66
N LYS A 376 4.71 3.64 -16.15
CA LYS A 376 4.33 4.91 -16.79
C LYS A 376 3.01 5.37 -16.18
N VAL A 377 2.86 6.68 -16.00
CA VAL A 377 1.60 7.27 -15.54
C VAL A 377 0.62 7.26 -16.70
N LEU A 378 -0.32 6.30 -16.69
CA LEU A 378 -1.31 6.14 -17.77
C LEU A 378 -2.74 6.46 -17.33
N TYR A 379 -2.92 6.81 -16.04
CA TYR A 379 -4.19 7.15 -15.43
C TYR A 379 -4.08 8.45 -14.63
N TYR A 380 -5.05 9.35 -14.81
CA TYR A 380 -5.12 10.62 -14.10
C TYR A 380 -6.36 10.66 -13.21
N TRP A 381 -6.14 10.51 -11.90
CA TRP A 381 -7.18 10.49 -10.89
C TRP A 381 -7.56 11.91 -10.45
N ARG A 382 -8.80 12.33 -10.73
CA ARG A 382 -9.26 13.68 -10.49
C ARG A 382 -9.53 13.95 -9.01
N MET A 383 -8.96 15.05 -8.53
CA MET A 383 -9.22 15.56 -7.18
C MET A 383 -10.46 16.47 -7.17
N LEU A 384 -11.63 15.90 -6.87
CA LEU A 384 -12.86 16.65 -6.60
C LEU A 384 -13.16 16.73 -5.09
N PRO A 385 -13.82 17.80 -4.59
CA PRO A 385 -14.19 17.92 -3.17
C PRO A 385 -15.06 16.76 -2.64
N THR A 386 -15.82 16.09 -3.51
CA THR A 386 -16.66 14.92 -3.22
C THR A 386 -15.95 13.59 -3.49
N SER A 387 -14.73 13.60 -4.02
CA SER A 387 -13.94 12.42 -4.36
C SER A 387 -13.17 11.88 -3.15
N THR A 388 -12.99 10.57 -3.11
CA THR A 388 -12.10 9.86 -2.18
C THR A 388 -10.63 10.28 -2.33
N ALA A 389 -10.25 10.86 -3.47
CA ALA A 389 -8.91 11.41 -3.73
C ALA A 389 -8.51 12.53 -2.76
N VAL A 390 -9.50 13.24 -2.21
CA VAL A 390 -9.32 14.45 -1.39
C VAL A 390 -9.46 14.16 0.11
N ASP A 391 -10.41 13.31 0.52
CA ASP A 391 -10.62 12.96 1.93
C ASP A 391 -11.08 11.50 2.12
N GLN A 392 -10.11 10.61 2.34
CA GLN A 392 -10.33 9.23 2.76
C GLN A 392 -11.11 9.13 4.09
N GLY A 393 -11.19 10.19 4.92
CA GLY A 393 -11.87 10.15 6.22
C GLY A 393 -13.41 10.13 6.16
N SER A 394 -14.01 10.35 4.98
CA SER A 394 -15.44 10.62 4.82
C SER A 394 -16.33 9.38 4.60
N LYS A 395 -15.76 8.18 4.46
CA LYS A 395 -16.50 6.95 4.12
C LYS A 395 -15.95 5.70 4.84
N GLY A 396 -16.21 5.58 6.14
CA GLY A 396 -15.77 4.42 6.95
C GLY A 396 -16.16 3.05 6.38
N TYR A 397 -17.28 2.97 5.64
CA TYR A 397 -17.74 1.72 5.02
C TYR A 397 -16.77 1.17 3.97
N ALA A 398 -16.02 2.02 3.26
CA ALA A 398 -15.09 1.58 2.23
C ALA A 398 -13.94 0.77 2.86
N PHE A 399 -13.43 1.19 4.01
CA PHE A 399 -12.38 0.45 4.72
C PHE A 399 -12.89 -0.87 5.31
N GLU A 400 -14.14 -0.92 5.78
CA GLU A 400 -14.77 -2.17 6.20
C GLU A 400 -14.94 -3.14 5.02
N ALA A 401 -15.36 -2.62 3.85
CA ALA A 401 -15.47 -3.41 2.63
C ALA A 401 -14.11 -3.95 2.16
N GLY A 402 -13.05 -3.14 2.25
CA GLY A 402 -11.69 -3.56 1.93
C GLY A 402 -11.14 -4.60 2.91
N LEU A 403 -11.35 -4.41 4.23
CA LEU A 403 -11.00 -5.42 5.24
C LEU A 403 -11.69 -6.76 4.96
N ARG A 404 -13.00 -6.72 4.66
CA ARG A 404 -13.75 -7.91 4.27
C ARG A 404 -13.22 -8.54 2.99
N ALA A 405 -12.77 -7.74 2.01
CA ALA A 405 -12.20 -8.26 0.76
C ALA A 405 -10.92 -9.07 1.01
N VAL A 406 -10.05 -8.59 1.90
CA VAL A 406 -8.83 -9.30 2.33
C VAL A 406 -9.19 -10.57 3.09
N GLN A 407 -10.10 -10.49 4.06
CA GLN A 407 -10.53 -11.66 4.82
C GLN A 407 -11.17 -12.73 3.94
N ASP A 408 -12.04 -12.34 2.99
CA ASP A 408 -12.63 -13.24 2.01
C ASP A 408 -11.54 -13.89 1.11
N ALA A 409 -10.48 -13.16 0.77
CA ALA A 409 -9.37 -13.70 -0.01
C ALA A 409 -8.61 -14.79 0.76
N LEU A 410 -8.35 -14.60 2.06
CA LEU A 410 -7.77 -15.66 2.90
C LEU A 410 -8.65 -16.92 2.89
N VAL A 411 -9.96 -16.76 3.05
CA VAL A 411 -10.92 -17.88 3.02
C VAL A 411 -10.93 -18.60 1.68
N ARG A 412 -11.00 -17.88 0.55
CA ARG A 412 -11.01 -18.50 -0.79
C ARG A 412 -9.71 -19.22 -1.12
N ARG A 413 -8.58 -18.71 -0.61
CA ARG A 413 -7.25 -19.31 -0.78
C ARG A 413 -7.00 -20.49 0.17
N GLY A 414 -7.93 -20.77 1.09
CA GLY A 414 -7.77 -21.83 2.09
C GLY A 414 -6.65 -21.55 3.10
N ILE A 415 -6.34 -20.27 3.33
CA ILE A 415 -5.29 -19.85 4.26
C ILE A 415 -5.93 -19.63 5.64
N ASN A 416 -5.43 -20.35 6.64
CA ASN A 416 -5.83 -20.15 8.04
C ASN A 416 -5.17 -18.88 8.57
N GLY A 417 -5.98 -17.88 8.85
CA GLY A 417 -5.54 -16.58 9.30
C GLY A 417 -6.66 -15.56 9.30
N HIS A 418 -6.34 -14.35 9.72
CA HIS A 418 -7.28 -13.24 9.77
C HIS A 418 -6.64 -11.93 9.34
N ALA A 419 -7.47 -10.99 8.92
CA ALA A 419 -7.08 -9.63 8.60
C ALA A 419 -7.65 -8.63 9.62
N THR A 420 -6.94 -7.53 9.86
CA THR A 420 -7.41 -6.40 10.67
C THR A 420 -7.12 -5.07 9.98
N HIS A 421 -7.75 -3.98 10.45
CA HIS A 421 -7.33 -2.63 10.05
C HIS A 421 -5.91 -2.35 10.52
N GLY A 422 -5.09 -1.77 9.66
CA GLY A 422 -3.72 -1.39 9.95
C GLY A 422 -3.58 0.03 10.50
N ALA A 423 -2.35 0.56 10.43
CA ALA A 423 -2.00 1.85 11.04
C ALA A 423 -2.68 3.09 10.43
N ALA A 424 -3.30 2.95 9.25
CA ALA A 424 -4.04 4.00 8.56
C ALA A 424 -5.19 3.42 7.72
N ASN A 425 -6.17 4.26 7.38
CA ASN A 425 -7.28 3.89 6.52
C ASN A 425 -6.79 3.32 5.17
N GLY A 426 -7.37 2.19 4.74
CA GLY A 426 -6.99 1.51 3.51
C GLY A 426 -5.71 0.69 3.59
N LEU A 427 -5.10 0.59 4.79
CA LEU A 427 -4.05 -0.37 5.11
C LEU A 427 -4.62 -1.47 5.99
N TYR A 428 -4.19 -2.71 5.77
CA TYR A 428 -4.65 -3.89 6.49
C TYR A 428 -3.46 -4.72 6.96
N ASP A 429 -3.58 -5.28 8.16
CA ASP A 429 -2.64 -6.27 8.68
C ASP A 429 -3.19 -7.67 8.41
N VAL A 430 -2.31 -8.58 8.03
CA VAL A 430 -2.65 -9.99 7.74
C VAL A 430 -1.81 -10.89 8.63
N TYR A 431 -2.51 -11.72 9.40
CA TYR A 431 -1.94 -12.67 10.34
C TYR A 431 -2.27 -14.09 9.89
N TYR A 432 -1.24 -14.91 9.73
CA TYR A 432 -1.40 -16.35 9.48
C TYR A 432 -1.33 -17.11 10.81
N ASP A 433 -2.17 -18.13 10.93
CA ASP A 433 -2.10 -19.06 12.05
C ASP A 433 -0.91 -20.01 11.86
N ILE A 434 -0.18 -20.31 12.94
CA ILE A 434 0.89 -21.31 12.88
C ILE A 434 0.27 -22.71 12.87
N GLU A 435 0.60 -23.50 11.85
CA GLU A 435 0.09 -24.88 11.75
C GLU A 435 0.72 -25.81 12.79
N SER A 436 2.02 -25.63 13.04
CA SER A 436 2.74 -26.34 14.08
C SER A 436 3.98 -25.56 14.51
N GLU A 437 4.29 -25.59 15.80
CA GLU A 437 5.51 -24.99 16.33
C GLU A 437 6.72 -25.87 16.01
N LYS A 438 7.21 -25.81 14.76
CA LYS A 438 8.44 -26.52 14.37
C LYS A 438 9.67 -25.88 14.99
N LEU A 439 10.72 -26.68 15.17
CA LEU A 439 11.95 -26.19 15.80
C LEU A 439 12.60 -25.10 14.91
N VAL A 440 12.91 -23.96 15.52
CA VAL A 440 13.73 -22.90 14.92
C VAL A 440 15.15 -22.99 15.50
N SER A 441 16.16 -23.11 14.65
CA SER A 441 17.56 -22.94 15.06
C SER A 441 18.00 -21.49 14.86
N ILE A 442 18.20 -20.78 15.96
CA ILE A 442 18.71 -19.41 15.98
C ILE A 442 20.24 -19.44 15.95
N ILE A 443 20.84 -19.03 14.84
CA ILE A 443 22.28 -19.05 14.60
C ILE A 443 22.83 -17.65 14.81
N ILE A 444 23.73 -17.50 15.79
CA ILE A 444 24.31 -16.22 16.19
C ILE A 444 25.84 -16.28 16.05
N PRO A 445 26.43 -15.71 14.97
CA PRO A 445 27.87 -15.62 14.85
C PRO A 445 28.45 -14.58 15.80
N THR A 446 29.56 -14.90 16.46
CA THR A 446 30.20 -13.97 17.39
C THR A 446 31.72 -14.16 17.47
N LYS A 447 32.43 -13.14 17.94
CA LYS A 447 33.85 -13.20 18.29
C LYS A 447 34.11 -12.14 19.36
N ASN A 448 34.18 -12.57 20.62
CA ASN A 448 34.10 -11.70 21.79
C ASN A 448 32.78 -10.88 21.79
N GLY A 449 32.71 -9.82 22.59
CA GLY A 449 31.52 -8.95 22.63
C GLY A 449 30.50 -9.36 23.69
N TYR A 450 30.98 -9.64 24.91
CA TYR A 450 30.18 -10.04 26.08
C TYR A 450 28.87 -9.25 26.22
N LYS A 451 28.92 -7.91 26.13
CA LYS A 451 27.72 -7.06 26.32
C LYS A 451 26.68 -7.25 25.23
N ASP A 452 27.13 -7.43 23.99
CA ASP A 452 26.24 -7.60 22.85
C ASP A 452 25.57 -8.97 22.91
N VAL A 453 26.37 -10.03 23.11
CA VAL A 453 25.86 -11.40 23.27
C VAL A 453 24.92 -11.51 24.47
N GLN A 454 25.30 -10.90 25.61
CA GLN A 454 24.44 -10.88 26.79
C GLN A 454 23.10 -10.21 26.48
N ARG A 455 23.11 -9.01 25.89
CA ARG A 455 21.87 -8.28 25.53
C ARG A 455 21.02 -9.09 24.55
N CYS A 456 21.63 -9.62 23.49
CA CYS A 456 20.94 -10.37 22.45
C CYS A 456 20.28 -11.63 23.02
N VAL A 457 21.07 -12.55 23.61
CA VAL A 457 20.57 -13.84 24.08
C VAL A 457 19.61 -13.68 25.27
N SER A 458 19.90 -12.80 26.23
CA SER A 458 18.97 -12.51 27.32
C SER A 458 17.64 -11.97 26.78
N SER A 459 17.65 -11.04 25.81
CA SER A 459 16.39 -10.53 25.24
C SER A 459 15.58 -11.61 24.52
N ILE A 460 16.24 -12.58 23.88
CA ILE A 460 15.56 -13.74 23.26
C ILE A 460 14.89 -14.57 24.35
N ILE A 461 15.62 -14.95 25.41
CA ILE A 461 15.12 -15.77 26.52
C ILE A 461 13.98 -15.09 27.26
N GLU A 462 14.10 -13.78 27.52
CA GLU A 462 13.18 -13.03 28.36
C GLU A 462 11.89 -12.62 27.62
N LYS A 463 11.97 -12.32 26.32
CA LYS A 463 10.86 -11.70 25.58
C LYS A 463 10.19 -12.62 24.55
N THR A 464 10.86 -13.67 24.07
CA THR A 464 10.31 -14.46 22.94
C THR A 464 9.18 -15.38 23.41
N THR A 465 8.02 -15.26 22.78
CA THR A 465 6.84 -16.07 23.11
C THR A 465 6.78 -17.42 22.39
N TYR A 466 7.46 -17.54 21.24
CA TYR A 466 7.58 -18.81 20.51
C TYR A 466 8.47 -19.78 21.31
N GLN A 467 7.98 -20.99 21.60
CA GLN A 467 8.63 -21.87 22.58
C GLN A 467 9.65 -22.83 21.97
N ASN A 468 9.40 -23.31 20.75
CA ASN A 468 10.21 -24.37 20.13
C ASN A 468 11.41 -23.83 19.35
N TYR A 469 12.41 -23.31 20.06
CA TYR A 469 13.68 -22.85 19.47
C TYR A 469 14.90 -23.43 20.19
N GLU A 470 16.01 -23.50 19.46
CA GLU A 470 17.37 -23.68 19.99
C GLU A 470 18.25 -22.50 19.56
N ILE A 471 19.31 -22.22 20.32
CA ILE A 471 20.30 -21.20 20.01
C ILE A 471 21.64 -21.89 19.75
N ILE A 472 22.26 -21.56 18.63
CA ILE A 472 23.58 -22.02 18.23
C ILE A 472 24.49 -20.80 18.15
N MET A 473 25.32 -20.63 19.16
CA MET A 473 26.40 -19.64 19.14
C MET A 473 27.52 -20.13 18.24
N ALA A 474 27.68 -19.50 17.09
CA ALA A 474 28.76 -19.78 16.14
C ALA A 474 30.00 -18.95 16.52
N ASP A 475 30.75 -19.45 17.50
CA ASP A 475 31.88 -18.73 18.10
C ASP A 475 33.12 -18.78 17.19
N ASN A 476 33.45 -17.67 16.56
CA ASN A 476 34.58 -17.53 15.65
C ASN A 476 35.92 -17.29 16.39
N GLY A 477 36.20 -18.12 17.39
CA GLY A 477 37.42 -18.08 18.19
C GLY A 477 37.46 -16.89 19.16
N SER A 478 36.45 -16.76 20.03
CA SER A 478 36.49 -15.84 21.16
C SER A 478 37.66 -16.16 22.08
N THR A 479 38.34 -15.12 22.56
CA THR A 479 39.51 -15.23 23.44
C THR A 479 39.26 -14.59 24.81
N ASP A 480 38.16 -13.87 24.98
CA ASP A 480 37.75 -13.30 26.26
C ASP A 480 37.19 -14.41 27.17
N PRO A 481 37.83 -14.71 28.32
CA PRO A 481 37.35 -15.76 29.24
C PRO A 481 35.92 -15.57 29.71
N LYS A 482 35.43 -14.33 29.78
CA LYS A 482 34.05 -14.02 30.18
C LYS A 482 33.00 -14.57 29.22
N MET A 483 33.37 -14.85 27.97
CA MET A 483 32.46 -15.48 27.01
C MET A 483 32.12 -16.90 27.44
N HIS A 484 33.10 -17.66 27.94
CA HIS A 484 32.85 -19.03 28.40
C HIS A 484 31.96 -19.07 29.64
N GLU A 485 32.15 -18.13 30.56
CA GLU A 485 31.27 -17.96 31.73
C GLU A 485 29.83 -17.64 31.26
N LEU A 486 29.68 -16.68 30.34
CA LEU A 486 28.38 -16.31 29.78
C LEU A 486 27.68 -17.46 29.05
N TYR A 487 28.42 -18.26 28.27
CA TYR A 487 27.85 -19.44 27.60
C TYR A 487 27.37 -20.49 28.60
N ALA A 488 28.13 -20.74 29.67
CA ALA A 488 27.71 -21.67 30.71
C ALA A 488 26.45 -21.18 31.45
N GLU A 489 26.31 -19.87 31.66
CA GLU A 489 25.08 -19.26 32.21
C GLU A 489 23.88 -19.49 31.29
N PHE A 490 24.04 -19.31 29.98
CA PHE A 490 22.96 -19.54 29.02
C PHE A 490 22.61 -21.02 28.83
N GLU A 491 23.58 -21.92 28.88
CA GLU A 491 23.33 -23.36 28.89
C GLU A 491 22.51 -23.79 30.11
N GLN A 492 22.71 -23.16 31.28
CA GLN A 492 21.88 -23.38 32.47
C GLN A 492 20.46 -22.84 32.32
N GLN A 493 20.29 -21.70 31.64
CA GLN A 493 18.97 -21.09 31.39
C GLN A 493 18.18 -21.84 30.29
N LEU A 494 18.88 -22.42 29.31
CA LEU A 494 18.31 -23.16 28.20
C LEU A 494 18.92 -24.58 28.07
N PRO A 495 18.72 -25.47 29.08
CA PRO A 495 19.31 -26.81 29.05
C PRO A 495 18.87 -27.60 27.81
N GLY A 496 19.83 -28.10 27.05
CA GLY A 496 19.57 -28.86 25.82
C GLY A 496 19.00 -28.03 24.65
N ARG A 497 18.97 -26.70 24.77
CA ARG A 497 18.51 -25.77 23.73
C ARG A 497 19.51 -24.65 23.43
N PHE A 498 20.64 -24.60 24.14
CA PHE A 498 21.73 -23.67 23.85
C PHE A 498 23.00 -24.45 23.56
N PHE A 499 23.61 -24.18 22.41
CA PHE A 499 24.79 -24.88 21.91
C PHE A 499 25.85 -23.88 21.47
N VAL A 500 27.12 -24.24 21.65
CA VAL A 500 28.25 -23.45 21.19
C VAL A 500 29.03 -24.27 20.17
N GLU A 501 29.13 -23.78 18.94
CA GLU A 501 29.98 -24.35 17.90
C GLU A 501 31.24 -23.48 17.76
N SER A 502 32.40 -24.06 18.04
CA SER A 502 33.69 -23.36 17.92
C SER A 502 34.19 -23.43 16.47
N ILE A 503 34.31 -22.25 15.83
CA ILE A 503 34.69 -22.10 14.42
C ILE A 503 35.88 -21.14 14.32
N ASP A 504 37.05 -21.57 14.80
CA ASP A 504 38.26 -20.74 14.77
C ASP A 504 38.88 -20.68 13.36
N ILE A 505 38.40 -19.73 12.55
CA ILE A 505 38.88 -19.42 11.19
C ILE A 505 39.03 -17.91 11.01
N PRO A 506 39.78 -17.43 9.99
CA PRO A 506 39.68 -16.03 9.58
C PRO A 506 38.24 -15.62 9.32
N PHE A 507 37.85 -14.42 9.76
CA PHE A 507 36.46 -13.98 9.70
C PHE A 507 35.91 -14.04 8.27
N ASN A 508 34.88 -14.86 8.10
CA ASN A 508 34.06 -14.98 6.90
C ASN A 508 32.63 -15.29 7.39
N PHE A 509 31.74 -14.29 7.28
CA PHE A 509 30.37 -14.40 7.78
C PHE A 509 29.63 -15.59 7.15
N SER A 510 29.75 -15.75 5.84
CA SER A 510 29.12 -16.83 5.08
C SER A 510 29.61 -18.21 5.51
N THR A 511 30.93 -18.41 5.60
CA THR A 511 31.49 -19.70 6.04
C THR A 511 31.10 -20.04 7.48
N ILE A 512 31.09 -19.05 8.39
CA ILE A 512 30.70 -19.24 9.80
C ILE A 512 29.24 -19.71 9.89
N ASN A 513 28.32 -18.99 9.23
CA ASN A 513 26.90 -19.34 9.23
C ASN A 513 26.63 -20.67 8.53
N ASN A 514 27.28 -20.98 7.41
CA ASN A 514 27.17 -22.27 6.72
C ASN A 514 27.57 -23.44 7.61
N ARG A 515 28.64 -23.30 8.39
CA ARG A 515 29.11 -24.36 9.31
C ARG A 515 28.15 -24.55 10.48
N ALA A 516 27.65 -23.45 11.05
CA ALA A 516 26.66 -23.51 12.12
C ALA A 516 25.31 -24.10 11.65
N ALA A 517 24.86 -23.76 10.44
CA ALA A 517 23.63 -24.31 9.85
C ALA A 517 23.67 -25.84 9.66
N LYS A 518 24.86 -26.42 9.47
CA LYS A 518 25.04 -27.89 9.43
C LYS A 518 24.83 -28.56 10.80
N LYS A 519 24.96 -27.80 11.90
CA LYS A 519 24.71 -28.27 13.27
C LYS A 519 23.28 -28.03 13.74
N ALA A 520 22.54 -27.18 13.02
CA ALA A 520 21.14 -26.88 13.31
C ALA A 520 20.22 -28.09 13.17
N HIS A 521 19.34 -28.30 14.14
CA HIS A 521 18.32 -29.35 14.12
C HIS A 521 16.94 -28.83 13.68
N GLY A 522 16.78 -27.51 13.60
CA GLY A 522 15.53 -26.84 13.25
C GLY A 522 15.08 -27.09 11.82
N GLU A 523 13.77 -27.12 11.65
CA GLU A 523 13.12 -27.07 10.34
C GLU A 523 13.29 -25.67 9.71
N TYR A 524 13.35 -24.65 10.57
CA TYR A 524 13.68 -23.28 10.20
C TYR A 524 15.06 -22.88 10.73
N LEU A 525 15.76 -22.07 9.94
CA LEU A 525 17.00 -21.40 10.31
C LEU A 525 16.73 -19.92 10.47
N LEU A 526 17.08 -19.36 11.64
CA LEU A 526 17.12 -17.92 11.86
C LEU A 526 18.57 -17.46 11.95
N PHE A 527 19.04 -16.67 11.00
CA PHE A 527 20.31 -15.98 11.09
C PHE A 527 20.12 -14.64 11.81
N LEU A 528 20.87 -14.42 12.87
CA LEU A 528 20.70 -13.26 13.75
C LEU A 528 22.06 -12.69 14.15
N ASN A 529 22.25 -11.38 14.00
CA ASN A 529 23.46 -10.72 14.48
C ASN A 529 23.50 -10.68 16.02
N ASN A 530 24.70 -10.79 16.59
CA ASN A 530 24.90 -10.84 18.04
C ASN A 530 24.71 -9.49 18.77
N ASP A 531 24.56 -8.39 18.04
CA ASP A 531 24.33 -7.04 18.55
C ASP A 531 22.88 -6.58 18.33
N THR A 532 21.94 -7.52 18.42
CA THR A 532 20.49 -7.27 18.35
C THR A 532 19.84 -7.26 19.73
N GLU A 533 18.63 -6.73 19.84
CA GLU A 533 17.78 -6.85 21.02
C GLU A 533 16.31 -6.97 20.59
N VAL A 534 15.59 -7.98 21.09
CA VAL A 534 14.17 -8.19 20.79
C VAL A 534 13.33 -7.02 21.32
N ILE A 535 12.41 -6.50 20.50
CA ILE A 535 11.40 -5.50 20.91
C ILE A 535 10.04 -6.16 21.03
N THR A 536 9.54 -6.76 19.94
CA THR A 536 8.20 -7.37 19.90
C THR A 536 8.25 -8.81 20.42
N GLU A 537 7.48 -9.15 21.46
CA GLU A 537 7.53 -10.47 22.11
C GLU A 537 7.12 -11.64 21.19
N ASN A 538 6.23 -11.41 20.23
CA ASN A 538 5.76 -12.40 19.25
C ASN A 538 6.52 -12.37 17.91
N TRP A 539 7.66 -11.67 17.84
CA TRP A 539 8.46 -11.53 16.61
C TRP A 539 8.72 -12.88 15.91
N LEU A 540 9.18 -13.91 16.64
CA LEU A 540 9.51 -15.20 16.05
C LEU A 540 8.27 -15.97 15.59
N THR A 541 7.18 -15.88 16.35
CA THR A 541 5.86 -16.43 15.97
C THR A 541 5.37 -15.82 14.65
N LEU A 542 5.46 -14.49 14.51
CA LEU A 542 5.11 -13.79 13.26
C LEU A 542 6.00 -14.23 12.10
N MET A 543 7.30 -14.36 12.31
CA MET A 543 8.21 -14.80 11.26
C MET A 543 7.92 -16.25 10.82
N VAL A 544 7.66 -17.15 11.76
CA VAL A 544 7.33 -18.57 11.47
C VAL A 544 6.01 -18.68 10.71
N SER A 545 4.99 -17.89 11.05
CA SER A 545 3.69 -17.95 10.37
C SER A 545 3.75 -17.56 8.89
N PHE A 546 4.73 -16.74 8.51
CA PHE A 546 5.06 -16.47 7.10
C PHE A 546 5.99 -17.53 6.51
N ALA A 547 7.04 -17.93 7.21
CA ALA A 547 8.03 -18.88 6.70
C ALA A 547 7.44 -20.27 6.39
N GLN A 548 6.35 -20.67 7.08
CA GLN A 548 5.65 -21.92 6.79
C GLN A 548 4.97 -21.93 5.42
N GLN A 549 4.59 -20.77 4.89
CA GLN A 549 3.89 -20.67 3.62
C GLN A 549 4.82 -21.16 2.50
N GLU A 550 4.36 -22.07 1.66
CA GLU A 550 5.19 -22.68 0.62
C GLU A 550 5.77 -21.62 -0.33
N ARG A 551 5.01 -20.57 -0.65
CA ARG A 551 5.50 -19.48 -1.50
C ARG A 551 6.63 -18.65 -0.88
N ILE A 552 6.79 -18.62 0.45
CA ILE A 552 7.74 -17.75 1.15
C ILE A 552 9.09 -18.48 1.33
N GLY A 553 10.16 -17.79 0.95
CA GLY A 553 11.55 -18.24 1.09
C GLY A 553 12.25 -17.60 2.29
N CYS A 554 12.50 -16.30 2.23
CA CYS A 554 13.13 -15.54 3.32
C CYS A 554 12.14 -14.57 3.98
N VAL A 555 12.17 -14.51 5.31
CA VAL A 555 11.39 -13.60 6.14
C VAL A 555 12.33 -12.69 6.91
N GLY A 556 12.19 -11.37 6.73
CA GLY A 556 13.00 -10.36 7.41
C GLY A 556 12.21 -9.58 8.45
N ALA A 557 12.91 -9.15 9.50
CA ALA A 557 12.37 -8.30 10.57
C ALA A 557 12.59 -6.80 10.30
N LYS A 558 11.80 -5.94 10.93
CA LYS A 558 12.08 -4.50 11.04
C LYS A 558 13.19 -4.26 12.06
N LEU A 559 14.28 -3.65 11.60
CA LEU A 559 15.40 -3.31 12.47
C LEU A 559 15.41 -1.81 12.74
N LEU A 560 15.49 -1.45 14.01
CA LEU A 560 15.57 -0.09 14.49
C LEU A 560 16.95 0.20 15.07
N TYR A 561 17.42 1.43 14.87
CA TYR A 561 18.48 1.97 15.70
C TYR A 561 17.97 2.27 17.11
N PRO A 562 18.86 2.35 18.12
CA PRO A 562 18.48 2.71 19.50
C PRO A 562 17.81 4.08 19.66
N ASN A 563 17.85 4.92 18.62
CA ASN A 563 17.16 6.22 18.55
C ASN A 563 15.75 6.13 17.92
N ASN A 564 15.18 4.93 17.77
CA ASN A 564 13.86 4.68 17.17
C ASN A 564 13.72 5.17 15.72
N THR A 565 14.80 5.08 14.96
CA THR A 565 14.76 5.25 13.51
C THR A 565 14.98 3.92 12.80
N VAL A 566 14.32 3.75 11.66
CA VAL A 566 14.41 2.58 10.80
C VAL A 566 15.84 2.44 10.29
N GLN A 567 16.42 1.26 10.50
CA GLN A 567 17.67 0.84 9.90
C GLN A 567 17.42 -0.13 8.74
N HIS A 568 16.47 -1.05 8.89
CA HIS A 568 16.09 -1.98 7.83
C HIS A 568 14.57 -2.09 7.69
N ALA A 569 14.10 -1.84 6.47
CA ALA A 569 12.73 -2.07 6.03
C ALA A 569 12.71 -2.70 4.62
N GLY A 570 13.37 -3.85 4.48
CA GLY A 570 13.67 -4.46 3.19
C GLY A 570 14.95 -3.91 2.53
N VAL A 571 15.45 -4.63 1.52
CA VAL A 571 16.59 -4.24 0.68
C VAL A 571 16.11 -3.97 -0.74
N ILE A 572 16.54 -2.83 -1.28
CA ILE A 572 16.30 -2.39 -2.67
C ILE A 572 17.60 -2.61 -3.45
N LEU A 573 17.52 -3.31 -4.58
CA LEU A 573 18.65 -3.50 -5.48
C LEU A 573 18.95 -2.22 -6.29
N GLY A 574 20.22 -2.02 -6.61
CA GLY A 574 20.77 -0.83 -7.26
C GLY A 574 20.85 0.41 -6.35
N LEU A 575 20.17 0.43 -5.20
CA LEU A 575 20.25 1.54 -4.24
C LEU A 575 21.68 1.68 -3.69
N GLY A 576 22.26 2.87 -3.81
CA GLY A 576 23.66 3.13 -3.43
C GLY A 576 24.68 2.41 -4.32
N GLY A 577 24.25 1.88 -5.47
CA GLY A 577 25.09 1.23 -6.48
C GLY A 577 24.81 -0.27 -6.68
N VAL A 578 24.56 -1.04 -5.61
CA VAL A 578 24.27 -2.49 -5.72
C VAL A 578 23.06 -2.90 -4.90
N ALA A 579 23.00 -2.54 -3.63
CA ALA A 579 21.87 -2.84 -2.76
C ALA A 579 21.92 -1.94 -1.52
N GLY A 580 20.75 -1.52 -1.04
CA GLY A 580 20.63 -0.68 0.15
C GLY A 580 19.31 -0.87 0.88
N HIS A 581 19.26 -0.45 2.15
CA HIS A 581 18.07 -0.59 2.99
C HIS A 581 17.03 0.49 2.67
N GLY A 582 15.77 0.07 2.45
CA GLY A 582 14.65 0.99 2.23
C GLY A 582 14.33 1.82 3.48
N HIS A 583 13.85 3.06 3.28
CA HIS A 583 13.40 3.97 4.33
C HIS A 583 14.41 4.20 5.47
N TYR A 584 15.69 4.03 5.19
CA TYR A 584 16.74 4.21 6.17
C TYR A 584 16.68 5.61 6.82
N GLY A 585 16.69 5.64 8.14
CA GLY A 585 16.58 6.83 8.96
C GLY A 585 15.16 7.38 9.11
N TYR A 586 14.12 6.70 8.62
CA TYR A 586 12.75 7.13 8.86
C TYR A 586 12.37 6.90 10.33
N PRO A 587 11.50 7.73 10.93
CA PRO A 587 11.00 7.49 12.28
C PRO A 587 10.16 6.21 12.36
N HIS A 588 10.22 5.51 13.49
CA HIS A 588 9.54 4.22 13.74
C HIS A 588 8.06 4.17 13.34
N GLY A 589 7.30 5.23 13.63
CA GLY A 589 5.85 5.33 13.35
C GLY A 589 5.48 6.04 12.04
N ASP A 590 6.44 6.24 11.13
CA ASP A 590 6.14 6.74 9.78
C ASP A 590 5.48 5.64 8.94
N LEU A 591 4.58 6.01 8.03
CA LEU A 591 3.91 5.05 7.14
C LEU A 591 4.81 4.68 5.95
N GLY A 592 5.81 5.50 5.63
CA GLY A 592 6.66 5.29 4.47
C GLY A 592 5.92 5.50 3.14
N TYR A 593 6.48 4.94 2.08
CA TYR A 593 5.91 5.02 0.74
C TYR A 593 4.88 3.89 0.55
N PHE A 594 3.68 4.16 0.03
CA PHE A 594 2.56 3.20 -0.02
C PHE A 594 2.20 2.54 1.33
N GLY A 595 2.51 3.16 2.47
CA GLY A 595 2.28 2.51 3.76
C GLY A 595 3.27 1.39 4.10
N ARG A 596 4.31 1.16 3.28
CA ARG A 596 5.27 0.04 3.38
C ARG A 596 6.01 -0.10 4.71
N LEU A 597 5.97 0.90 5.61
CA LEU A 597 6.54 0.77 6.96
C LEU A 597 5.55 0.25 8.02
N ALA A 598 4.30 0.04 7.62
CA ALA A 598 3.19 -0.30 8.50
C ALA A 598 2.31 -1.45 7.96
N ILE A 599 2.79 -2.18 6.96
CA ILE A 599 2.20 -3.41 6.40
C ILE A 599 3.33 -4.35 5.97
N ASN A 600 3.03 -5.62 5.75
CA ASN A 600 3.99 -6.62 5.26
C ASN A 600 4.22 -6.45 3.75
N VAL A 601 5.48 -6.55 3.29
CA VAL A 601 5.85 -6.17 1.91
C VAL A 601 6.87 -7.13 1.34
N ASN A 602 6.73 -7.46 0.05
CA ASN A 602 7.78 -8.18 -0.68
C ASN A 602 8.93 -7.25 -1.06
N TYR A 603 10.15 -7.75 -0.90
CA TYR A 603 11.37 -7.10 -1.35
C TYR A 603 12.25 -8.12 -2.05
N SER A 604 13.21 -7.66 -2.84
CA SER A 604 14.17 -8.56 -3.49
C SER A 604 15.06 -9.26 -2.47
N ALA A 605 15.40 -8.59 -1.36
CA ALA A 605 16.14 -9.18 -0.26
C ALA A 605 15.76 -8.59 1.10
N VAL A 606 16.11 -9.34 2.14
CA VAL A 606 16.09 -8.94 3.55
C VAL A 606 17.46 -9.23 4.16
N THR A 607 17.80 -8.57 5.27
CA THR A 607 19.15 -8.70 5.84
C THR A 607 19.30 -9.89 6.79
N ALA A 608 20.47 -10.55 6.76
CA ALA A 608 20.82 -11.60 7.71
C ALA A 608 21.10 -11.10 9.14
N ALA A 609 20.98 -9.79 9.41
CA ALA A 609 20.95 -9.31 10.79
C ALA A 609 19.72 -9.84 11.56
N CYS A 610 18.62 -10.18 10.86
CA CYS A 610 17.54 -11.03 11.35
C CYS A 610 16.74 -11.59 10.14
N LEU A 611 17.07 -12.82 9.73
CA LEU A 611 16.48 -13.51 8.57
C LEU A 611 16.07 -14.93 8.95
N LEU A 612 14.78 -15.26 8.81
CA LEU A 612 14.24 -16.61 8.99
C LEU A 612 13.97 -17.25 7.62
N MET A 613 14.32 -18.52 7.46
CA MET A 613 13.95 -19.30 6.27
C MET A 613 13.83 -20.80 6.58
N LYS A 614 13.21 -21.56 5.66
CA LYS A 614 13.21 -23.02 5.73
C LYS A 614 14.62 -23.56 5.52
N LYS A 615 15.04 -24.53 6.34
CA LYS A 615 16.32 -25.23 6.16
C LYS A 615 16.41 -25.91 4.80
N ALA A 616 15.30 -26.48 4.32
CA ALA A 616 15.23 -27.12 3.02
C ALA A 616 15.56 -26.16 1.86
N ASP A 617 15.05 -24.92 1.89
CA ASP A 617 15.36 -23.92 0.86
C ASP A 617 16.82 -23.45 0.98
N PHE A 618 17.35 -23.32 2.21
CA PHE A 618 18.77 -22.98 2.44
C PHE A 618 19.71 -24.05 1.85
N ASP A 619 19.41 -25.32 2.10
CA ASP A 619 20.18 -26.45 1.57
C ASP A 619 20.06 -26.54 0.04
N ALA A 620 18.87 -26.29 -0.52
CA ALA A 620 18.62 -26.32 -1.96
C ALA A 620 19.44 -25.28 -2.74
N VAL A 621 19.71 -24.11 -2.15
CA VAL A 621 20.53 -23.05 -2.77
C VAL A 621 22.02 -23.11 -2.38
N GLY A 622 22.43 -24.15 -1.65
CA GLY A 622 23.81 -24.34 -1.20
C GLY A 622 24.27 -23.37 -0.09
N GLY A 623 23.34 -22.81 0.69
CA GLY A 623 23.62 -21.89 1.80
C GLY A 623 24.14 -20.51 1.36
N PHE A 624 24.90 -19.82 2.21
CA PHE A 624 25.57 -18.58 1.83
C PHE A 624 26.73 -18.82 0.86
N GLU A 625 26.92 -17.93 -0.12
CA GLU A 625 28.09 -17.96 -1.00
C GLU A 625 29.34 -17.46 -0.24
N GLU A 626 30.31 -18.36 -0.03
CA GLU A 626 31.48 -18.10 0.81
C GLU A 626 32.45 -17.08 0.21
N ALA A 627 32.34 -16.78 -1.09
CA ALA A 627 33.04 -15.68 -1.73
C ALA A 627 32.56 -14.29 -1.23
N PHE A 628 31.30 -14.16 -0.83
CA PHE A 628 30.79 -12.98 -0.13
C PHE A 628 31.13 -13.07 1.35
N THR A 629 32.34 -12.69 1.70
CA THR A 629 32.87 -12.84 3.06
C THR A 629 32.20 -11.93 4.09
N VAL A 630 31.66 -10.79 3.63
CA VAL A 630 31.26 -9.69 4.50
C VAL A 630 29.98 -9.00 4.06
N ALA A 631 29.91 -8.54 2.80
CA ALA A 631 28.80 -7.74 2.28
C ALA A 631 28.03 -8.54 1.25
N PHE A 632 26.75 -8.21 1.10
CA PHE A 632 25.85 -8.78 0.09
C PHE A 632 25.60 -10.29 0.18
N ASN A 633 26.12 -10.98 1.21
CA ASN A 633 25.89 -12.43 1.40
C ASN A 633 24.40 -12.75 1.61
N ASP A 634 23.69 -11.90 2.34
CA ASP A 634 22.25 -11.98 2.58
C ASP A 634 21.45 -11.65 1.32
N VAL A 635 21.87 -10.65 0.56
CA VAL A 635 21.30 -10.32 -0.74
C VAL A 635 21.45 -11.49 -1.72
N ASP A 636 22.65 -12.04 -1.88
CA ASP A 636 22.89 -13.21 -2.74
C ASP A 636 22.03 -14.41 -2.31
N LEU A 637 21.96 -14.70 -1.02
CA LEU A 637 21.13 -15.78 -0.50
C LEU A 637 19.65 -15.57 -0.86
N CYS A 638 19.11 -14.38 -0.61
CA CYS A 638 17.72 -14.03 -0.94
C CYS A 638 17.42 -14.17 -2.43
N LEU A 639 18.35 -13.75 -3.31
CA LEU A 639 18.17 -13.85 -4.76
C LEU A 639 18.26 -15.31 -5.26
N LYS A 640 19.13 -16.14 -4.67
CA LYS A 640 19.15 -17.57 -4.98
C LYS A 640 17.84 -18.27 -4.56
N VAL A 641 17.31 -17.91 -3.38
CA VAL A 641 16.03 -18.43 -2.90
C VAL A 641 14.89 -17.97 -3.80
N GLN A 642 14.92 -16.70 -4.24
CA GLN A 642 13.95 -16.18 -5.19
C GLN A 642 14.00 -16.91 -6.54
N ALA A 643 15.19 -17.32 -7.00
CA ALA A 643 15.36 -18.12 -8.21
C ALA A 643 14.74 -19.53 -8.12
N LEU A 644 14.42 -20.03 -6.91
CA LEU A 644 13.59 -21.24 -6.72
C LEU A 644 12.09 -20.99 -6.91
N GLY A 645 11.69 -19.75 -7.21
CA GLY A 645 10.29 -19.33 -7.32
C GLY A 645 9.66 -18.87 -6.00
N ARG A 646 10.45 -18.74 -4.93
CA ARG A 646 10.01 -18.26 -3.61
C ARG A 646 9.98 -16.72 -3.55
N ASP A 647 9.10 -16.17 -2.73
CA ASP A 647 9.06 -14.74 -2.42
C ASP A 647 9.84 -14.45 -1.13
N ASN A 648 10.52 -13.31 -1.08
CA ASN A 648 11.06 -12.76 0.15
C ASN A 648 10.07 -11.73 0.71
N VAL A 649 9.87 -11.72 2.03
CA VAL A 649 8.92 -10.83 2.70
C VAL A 649 9.56 -10.17 3.92
N TRP A 650 9.28 -8.89 4.08
CA TRP A 650 9.65 -8.11 5.25
C TRP A 650 8.41 -7.87 6.11
N LEU A 651 8.52 -8.14 7.42
CA LEU A 651 7.42 -8.00 8.37
C LEU A 651 7.58 -6.73 9.19
N HIS A 652 6.53 -5.91 9.21
CA HIS A 652 6.61 -4.60 9.88
C HIS A 652 6.49 -4.69 11.40
N GLU A 653 5.85 -5.73 11.95
CA GLU A 653 5.62 -5.92 13.40
C GLU A 653 6.68 -6.78 14.08
N ALA A 654 7.50 -7.53 13.33
CA ALA A 654 8.63 -8.25 13.88
C ALA A 654 9.78 -7.24 14.11
N GLU A 655 9.84 -6.62 15.28
CA GLU A 655 10.76 -5.52 15.57
C GLU A 655 11.91 -5.92 16.50
N LEU A 656 13.12 -5.53 16.13
CA LEU A 656 14.32 -5.65 16.95
C LEU A 656 15.14 -4.35 16.87
N TYR A 657 15.88 -4.03 17.94
CA TYR A 657 16.98 -3.10 17.83
C TYR A 657 18.19 -3.80 17.23
N HIS A 658 18.96 -3.09 16.42
CA HIS A 658 20.26 -3.53 15.94
C HIS A 658 21.27 -2.39 16.13
N PHE A 659 22.33 -2.68 16.88
CA PHE A 659 23.22 -1.67 17.44
C PHE A 659 24.44 -1.34 16.57
N GLU A 660 24.50 -1.92 15.36
CA GLU A 660 25.43 -1.76 14.24
C GLU A 660 26.67 -0.87 14.47
N SER A 661 27.83 -1.36 14.03
CA SER A 661 29.12 -0.65 14.02
C SER A 661 29.79 -0.40 15.38
N GLN A 662 29.31 -0.99 16.48
CA GLN A 662 30.03 -0.90 17.78
C GLN A 662 31.34 -1.69 17.82
N THR A 663 31.47 -2.78 17.06
CA THR A 663 32.67 -3.64 17.07
C THR A 663 33.49 -3.55 15.77
N ARG A 664 32.87 -3.20 14.64
CA ARG A 664 33.48 -3.43 13.31
C ARG A 664 33.93 -2.17 12.56
N GLY A 665 33.23 -1.05 12.70
CA GLY A 665 33.43 0.19 11.91
C GLY A 665 33.12 0.05 10.41
N TYR A 666 33.01 1.19 9.70
CA TYR A 666 32.68 1.24 8.26
C TYR A 666 33.80 0.65 7.37
N ASP A 667 33.43 0.13 6.19
CA ASP A 667 34.36 -0.43 5.19
C ASP A 667 34.96 0.67 4.27
N ASP A 668 35.37 1.80 4.85
CA ASP A 668 35.75 3.02 4.12
C ASP A 668 37.26 3.12 3.78
N LYS A 669 38.11 2.26 4.35
CA LYS A 669 39.58 2.39 4.27
C LYS A 669 40.33 1.07 4.00
N GLY A 670 41.40 1.17 3.21
CA GLY A 670 42.41 0.11 3.04
C GLY A 670 41.89 -1.21 2.46
N LYS A 671 42.26 -2.33 3.09
CA LYS A 671 41.86 -3.68 2.67
C LYS A 671 40.34 -3.91 2.70
N LYS A 672 39.61 -3.27 3.62
CA LYS A 672 38.16 -3.38 3.76
C LYS A 672 37.42 -2.81 2.55
N LYS A 673 37.82 -1.61 2.11
CA LYS A 673 37.30 -0.99 0.88
C LYS A 673 37.59 -1.86 -0.34
N LYS A 674 38.83 -2.35 -0.50
CA LYS A 674 39.18 -3.21 -1.65
C LYS A 674 38.32 -4.48 -1.71
N ARG A 675 38.08 -5.14 -0.57
CA ARG A 675 37.17 -6.28 -0.50
C ARG A 675 35.73 -5.89 -0.87
N PHE A 676 35.21 -4.80 -0.30
CA PHE A 676 33.87 -4.31 -0.60
C PHE A 676 33.67 -4.04 -2.10
N GLU A 677 34.64 -3.43 -2.77
CA GLU A 677 34.60 -3.24 -4.24
C GLU A 677 34.64 -4.57 -5.01
N GLN A 678 35.38 -5.57 -4.52
CA GLN A 678 35.39 -6.91 -5.14
C GLN A 678 34.03 -7.62 -4.99
N GLU A 679 33.43 -7.56 -3.79
CA GLU A 679 32.09 -8.09 -3.53
C GLU A 679 31.02 -7.35 -4.36
N LYS A 680 31.19 -6.04 -4.58
CA LYS A 680 30.34 -5.25 -5.49
C LYS A 680 30.39 -5.78 -6.93
N VAL A 681 31.59 -5.96 -7.47
CA VAL A 681 31.77 -6.50 -8.84
C VAL A 681 31.16 -7.90 -8.97
N MET A 682 31.34 -8.76 -7.97
CA MET A 682 30.73 -10.10 -7.99
C MET A 682 29.20 -10.05 -8.01
N MET A 683 28.58 -9.12 -7.27
CA MET A 683 27.13 -8.91 -7.32
C MET A 683 26.67 -8.42 -8.70
N GLU A 684 27.38 -7.46 -9.30
CA GLU A 684 27.07 -6.95 -10.63
C GLU A 684 27.21 -8.04 -11.71
N GLU A 685 28.27 -8.86 -11.65
CA GLU A 685 28.50 -9.97 -12.58
C GLU A 685 27.43 -11.07 -12.44
N LYS A 686 26.98 -11.37 -11.20
CA LYS A 686 26.04 -12.46 -10.93
C LYS A 686 24.58 -12.07 -11.07
N TRP A 687 24.22 -10.85 -10.66
CA TRP A 687 22.84 -10.39 -10.51
C TRP A 687 22.53 -9.06 -11.24
N GLY A 688 23.41 -8.62 -12.14
CA GLY A 688 23.30 -7.36 -12.88
C GLY A 688 21.89 -7.01 -13.38
N PRO A 689 21.18 -7.90 -14.11
CA PRO A 689 19.83 -7.61 -14.59
C PRO A 689 18.81 -7.26 -13.50
N LEU A 690 18.87 -7.91 -12.33
CA LEU A 690 18.00 -7.61 -11.18
C LEU A 690 18.44 -6.34 -10.44
N ILE A 691 19.75 -6.06 -10.39
CA ILE A 691 20.28 -4.80 -9.84
C ILE A 691 19.84 -3.61 -10.68
N GLU A 692 19.82 -3.77 -12.00
CA GLU A 692 19.31 -2.77 -12.94
C GLU A 692 17.79 -2.62 -12.87
N ASN A 693 17.05 -3.69 -12.58
CA ASN A 693 15.59 -3.71 -12.57
C ASN A 693 15.06 -4.49 -11.36
N ASP A 694 15.08 -3.87 -10.18
CA ASP A 694 14.45 -4.45 -8.99
C ASP A 694 12.91 -4.46 -9.16
N PRO A 695 12.25 -5.63 -9.18
CA PRO A 695 10.81 -5.71 -9.38
C PRO A 695 10.00 -5.02 -8.27
N PHE A 696 10.56 -4.88 -7.06
CA PHE A 696 9.84 -4.28 -5.93
C PHE A 696 10.11 -2.77 -5.77
N TYR A 697 10.84 -2.16 -6.72
CA TYR A 697 11.18 -0.74 -6.72
C TYR A 697 11.00 -0.08 -8.09
N ASN A 698 10.08 0.88 -8.17
CA ASN A 698 9.74 1.53 -9.44
C ASN A 698 10.94 2.30 -10.05
N PRO A 699 11.21 2.17 -11.37
CA PRO A 699 12.35 2.80 -12.03
C PRO A 699 12.30 4.35 -12.04
N ASN A 700 11.13 4.95 -11.81
CA ASN A 700 10.93 6.39 -11.71
C ASN A 700 11.36 6.97 -10.35
N LEU A 701 11.79 6.12 -9.42
CA LEU A 701 12.29 6.51 -8.10
C LEU A 701 13.82 6.46 -8.05
N THR A 702 14.44 7.41 -7.35
CA THR A 702 15.90 7.50 -7.25
C THR A 702 16.50 6.27 -6.58
N ARG A 703 17.68 5.86 -7.02
CA ARG A 703 18.51 4.83 -6.36
C ARG A 703 19.73 5.42 -5.65
N ASP A 704 19.79 6.74 -5.46
CA ASP A 704 20.88 7.39 -4.73
C ASP A 704 20.62 7.46 -3.23
N ILE A 705 19.35 7.67 -2.86
CA ILE A 705 18.92 7.86 -1.47
C ILE A 705 17.68 7.03 -1.15
N PRO A 706 17.56 6.49 0.08
CA PRO A 706 16.54 5.52 0.47
C PRO A 706 15.18 6.15 0.82
N ASN A 707 14.79 7.25 0.17
CA ASN A 707 13.63 8.06 0.55
C ASN A 707 12.47 8.02 -0.46
N PHE A 708 12.58 7.23 -1.53
CA PHE A 708 11.56 7.10 -2.57
C PHE A 708 11.21 8.47 -3.19
N SER A 709 12.19 9.36 -3.37
CA SER A 709 12.03 10.56 -4.20
C SER A 709 12.08 10.23 -5.68
N LEU A 710 11.63 11.16 -6.51
CA LEU A 710 11.73 11.06 -7.97
C LEU A 710 13.18 10.88 -8.41
N ARG A 711 13.39 10.03 -9.41
CA ARG A 711 14.62 9.97 -10.20
C ARG A 711 14.59 11.09 -11.22
N ILE A 712 15.58 11.97 -11.23
CA ILE A 712 15.59 13.16 -12.10
C ILE A 712 16.47 12.95 -13.35
N ASP A 713 17.35 11.95 -13.29
CA ASP A 713 18.46 11.68 -14.19
C ASP A 713 18.25 10.47 -15.11
#